data_AF-A0A2V5K1L4-F1
#
_entry.id   AF-A0A2V5K1L4-F1
#
_cell.length_a   1.000
_cell.length_b   1.000
_cell.length_c   1.000
_cell.angle_alpha   90.00
_cell.angle_beta   90.00
_cell.angle_gamma   90.00
#
_symmetry.space_group_name_H-M   'P 1'
#
loop_
_entity.id
_entity.type
_entity.pdbx_description
1 polymer ?
#
loop_
_entity_poly.entity_id
_entity_poly.type
_entity_poly.pdbx_seq_one_letter_code
_entity_poly.pdbx_strand_id
1 'polypeptide(L)'
;MRALERAITQGPKKMLKITLTAFIFPLLLLFNSRDAGSPNLSGAARKSLSKQGESGTLQKMVVASGSVTMDIDVNRLNGIRSTAGKLERLHFAVATNSFFPALVFNNVLRGLEPGSMGLAAQDNVVVPPALAASLKRLAIEKLGRSERFDLTVRDAMSGFVFFNIEGNLYDYDASAQLLSIQGGRLLISKEFAIALGRRADAGVAVGKISAGAAMQPIEVMQLVNGVPKSVVMPPVRGVAGADTPTLVPGPDVIVGEIESVQQFGSAGTQVGLAAGTDSCNNGDQPVDWFQLPNTDHPVVPQNLYRMSAGANNNERFEQLGHSWMKHTFFALEGDVCNLGCNTSGCGTGSHLCPGCSDPYDASLNGDQNQIGSRAWVNPFTGSFPSNADDHTGHNHDGVSHRIRVEANDLNPTLNQGATYFAEAAYISPHEYTWCQAHPGQCNMYNNVSYRQFSVSGGPSNFTFSPVGATVRMQPAIIAWAGTGATVNQVQPDPGNDGIWFMCYKVTNPSKGVWHYEYALYNENLDRAIQSFSVPVGAGVNLSNIGFHAPPQEPGWANDGTFNSQGYSSTPWSVTQASDFITWNTETIAQNANANAIRFGTLYNFRFDSDQAPHITTATVGFFKTGSPMPVVIQAPVLADATPTPTPTASPSTTPTPTSTTTPTPTVTPCDTGLIVNGGFETGSFPPWVIDGHSNDPVISTNFVHSGTHSAFAGGNPQQSTYCEENSNEPLGDSSFYQQFTVPPGTSTLSFWHKDCTNDSIAFDWQDAYITNSNGNILQTIYHLCDGADWTNVTVDMTPYAGQTVRIRFLTHQDGFNPPGDTTGQWVDDVVLYQPCGTPTPSPTPTATATATATPTASATSTPTATPTPNATLTPRPTPTARPSPIERPRPTPAPRP
;
A
#
# COMPACT_ATOMS: atom_id res chain seq x y z
N MET A 1 38.08 44.85 19.70
CA MET A 1 39.30 45.60 20.08
C MET A 1 39.75 45.16 21.47
N ARG A 2 40.87 45.67 22.02
CA ARG A 2 41.52 45.16 23.26
C ARG A 2 40.92 45.76 24.56
N ALA A 3 41.01 45.00 25.67
CA ALA A 3 41.27 45.47 27.06
C ALA A 3 40.21 46.38 27.78
N LEU A 4 40.13 46.54 29.13
CA LEU A 4 40.83 45.95 30.30
C LEU A 4 39.93 45.92 31.59
N GLU A 5 40.51 45.50 32.72
CA GLU A 5 40.08 45.37 34.15
C GLU A 5 40.01 46.71 34.97
N ARG A 6 39.69 46.88 36.30
CA ARG A 6 39.08 46.14 37.47
C ARG A 6 38.85 47.11 38.69
N ALA A 7 37.94 46.80 39.64
CA ALA A 7 37.90 47.29 41.06
C ALA A 7 36.87 46.47 41.94
N ILE A 8 36.92 46.15 43.27
CA ILE A 8 37.87 46.23 44.43
C ILE A 8 37.79 47.56 45.28
N THR A 9 37.61 47.64 46.64
CA THR A 9 37.66 46.71 47.82
C THR A 9 36.67 47.05 49.02
N GLN A 10 36.82 46.34 50.17
CA GLN A 10 36.09 46.30 51.49
C GLN A 10 36.28 47.55 52.41
N GLY A 11 35.72 47.73 53.65
CA GLY A 11 35.12 46.81 54.67
C GLY A 11 34.34 47.46 55.87
N PRO A 12 34.52 47.08 57.17
CA PRO A 12 33.46 46.30 57.89
C PRO A 12 33.14 46.53 59.42
N LYS A 13 31.95 46.02 59.89
CA LYS A 13 31.53 45.58 61.27
C LYS A 13 31.21 46.66 62.35
N LYS A 14 30.46 46.46 63.48
CA LYS A 14 29.92 45.27 64.22
C LYS A 14 28.75 45.60 65.23
N MET A 15 27.88 44.60 65.56
CA MET A 15 27.01 44.44 66.79
C MET A 15 25.81 45.43 67.01
N LEU A 16 24.75 45.16 67.81
CA LEU A 16 24.49 44.21 68.93
C LEU A 16 23.05 43.56 68.88
N LYS A 17 22.70 42.62 69.78
CA LYS A 17 21.38 41.92 69.94
C LYS A 17 20.74 42.16 71.32
N ILE A 18 19.40 42.04 71.44
CA ILE A 18 18.62 41.17 72.41
C ILE A 18 17.08 41.28 72.17
N THR A 19 16.30 40.29 72.66
CA THR A 19 14.84 40.03 72.53
C THR A 19 13.92 40.93 73.41
N LEU A 20 12.56 40.94 73.40
CA LEU A 20 11.52 39.93 73.06
C LEU A 20 10.10 40.56 72.76
N THR A 21 9.27 39.88 71.95
CA THR A 21 7.76 39.85 71.80
C THR A 21 6.80 41.08 71.99
N ALA A 22 6.09 41.42 70.90
CA ALA A 22 4.69 41.90 70.64
C ALA A 22 3.79 42.66 71.67
N PHE A 23 3.04 43.69 71.20
CA PHE A 23 1.54 43.71 71.05
C PHE A 23 0.92 45.07 70.52
N ILE A 24 -0.30 44.99 69.94
CA ILE A 24 -1.43 45.99 69.84
C ILE A 24 -1.47 47.12 68.76
N PHE A 25 -2.71 47.29 68.25
CA PHE A 25 -3.44 48.31 67.41
C PHE A 25 -3.41 49.81 67.91
N PRO A 26 -4.20 50.79 67.36
CA PRO A 26 -4.71 51.11 65.99
C PRO A 26 -4.72 52.63 65.61
N LEU A 27 -5.22 53.01 64.41
CA LEU A 27 -6.06 54.20 64.03
C LEU A 27 -6.29 54.14 62.47
N LEU A 28 -7.49 54.27 61.84
CA LEU A 28 -8.47 55.40 61.71
C LEU A 28 -7.91 56.57 60.86
N LEU A 29 -8.57 57.20 59.85
CA LEU A 29 -9.93 57.25 59.21
C LEU A 29 -9.70 57.44 57.67
N LEU A 30 -10.58 57.37 56.65
CA LEU A 30 -12.01 57.08 56.31
C LEU A 30 -12.01 56.71 54.77
N PHE A 31 -13.05 56.43 53.99
CA PHE A 31 -14.53 56.45 54.12
C PHE A 31 -15.14 55.03 53.93
N ASN A 32 -16.47 54.92 54.06
CA ASN A 32 -17.20 53.65 54.27
C ASN A 32 -17.22 52.68 53.07
N SER A 33 -17.54 51.43 53.39
CA SER A 33 -17.34 50.24 52.56
C SER A 33 -18.60 49.38 52.42
N ARG A 34 -18.62 48.50 51.41
CA ARG A 34 -18.90 47.07 51.61
C ARG A 34 -18.48 46.18 50.44
N ASP A 35 -18.36 44.91 50.79
CA ASP A 35 -18.17 43.70 49.97
C ASP A 35 -16.85 43.59 49.17
N ALA A 36 -16.39 42.35 49.03
CA ALA A 36 -15.02 42.01 48.70
C ALA A 36 -14.93 40.66 47.98
N GLY A 37 -13.87 40.45 47.20
CA GLY A 37 -13.56 39.14 46.59
C GLY A 37 -13.12 39.22 45.13
N SER A 38 -11.84 39.54 44.93
CA SER A 38 -11.08 39.35 43.68
C SER A 38 -11.45 40.23 42.47
N PRO A 39 -10.43 40.88 41.90
CA PRO A 39 -10.13 40.62 40.49
C PRO A 39 -8.67 40.19 40.26
N ASN A 40 -8.46 39.68 39.04
CA ASN A 40 -7.18 39.32 38.41
C ASN A 40 -6.07 40.37 38.60
N LEU A 41 -4.81 39.93 38.48
CA LEU A 41 -3.95 40.48 37.42
C LEU A 41 -2.74 39.59 37.10
N SER A 42 -2.40 39.55 35.81
CA SER A 42 -1.15 39.03 35.26
C SER A 42 0.03 39.94 35.61
N GLY A 43 1.21 39.39 35.89
CA GLY A 43 2.38 40.20 36.22
C GLY A 43 3.64 39.44 36.62
N ALA A 44 4.16 38.57 35.74
CA ALA A 44 5.45 37.91 35.99
C ALA A 44 6.62 38.92 35.94
N ALA A 45 7.05 39.40 37.12
CA ALA A 45 8.14 40.35 37.24
C ALA A 45 9.49 39.72 36.85
N ARG A 46 10.06 40.17 35.72
CA ARG A 46 11.37 39.72 35.24
C ARG A 46 12.47 39.97 36.29
N LYS A 47 13.17 38.90 36.68
CA LYS A 47 14.59 38.98 37.08
C LYS A 47 15.43 38.30 36.02
N SER A 48 16.31 39.05 35.37
CA SER A 48 17.30 38.49 34.45
C SER A 48 18.43 37.83 35.23
N LEU A 49 18.69 36.55 34.97
CA LEU A 49 19.93 35.88 35.32
C LEU A 49 20.61 35.34 34.05
N SER A 50 21.90 35.08 34.18
CA SER A 50 22.89 34.88 33.12
C SER A 50 22.55 33.84 32.04
N LYS A 51 23.08 34.06 30.82
CA LYS A 51 23.27 33.01 29.81
C LYS A 51 24.31 31.96 30.28
N GLN A 52 23.87 31.02 31.11
CA GLN A 52 24.44 29.68 31.24
C GLN A 52 23.23 28.74 31.29
N GLY A 53 23.19 27.71 30.44
CA GLY A 53 22.12 26.71 30.55
C GLY A 53 22.25 25.96 31.87
N GLU A 54 21.13 25.55 32.46
CA GLU A 54 21.19 24.72 33.65
C GLU A 54 21.75 23.33 33.29
N SER A 55 22.44 22.71 34.26
CA SER A 55 22.92 21.34 34.15
C SER A 55 22.14 20.47 35.12
N GLY A 56 21.84 19.23 34.74
CA GLY A 56 20.99 18.36 35.53
C GLY A 56 20.31 17.27 34.71
N THR A 57 19.44 16.51 35.36
CA THR A 57 18.73 15.39 34.76
C THR A 57 17.34 15.82 34.32
N LEU A 58 17.05 15.68 33.02
CA LEU A 58 15.71 15.79 32.43
C LEU A 58 15.17 14.38 32.22
N GLN A 59 13.92 14.16 32.60
CA GLN A 59 13.23 12.88 32.42
C GLN A 59 11.92 13.11 31.69
N LYS A 60 11.66 12.31 30.65
CA LYS A 60 10.32 12.15 30.06
C LYS A 60 9.69 10.93 30.70
N MET A 61 8.56 11.17 31.37
CA MET A 61 7.87 10.18 32.20
C MET A 61 6.51 9.85 31.59
N VAL A 62 6.12 8.57 31.54
CA VAL A 62 4.75 8.13 31.17
C VAL A 62 4.05 7.52 32.38
N VAL A 63 2.72 7.36 32.29
CA VAL A 63 1.93 6.77 33.37
C VAL A 63 2.13 5.26 33.39
N ALA A 64 2.82 4.73 34.41
CA ALA A 64 2.97 3.29 34.60
C ALA A 64 1.64 2.65 35.02
N SER A 65 0.90 3.29 35.93
CA SER A 65 -0.44 2.89 36.39
C SER A 65 -1.11 4.04 37.15
N GLY A 66 -2.40 3.93 37.46
CA GLY A 66 -3.07 4.95 38.25
C GLY A 66 -4.55 4.70 38.48
N SER A 67 -5.21 5.70 39.07
CA SER A 67 -6.67 5.72 39.25
C SER A 67 -7.24 7.10 38.97
N VAL A 68 -8.46 7.14 38.43
CA VAL A 68 -9.26 8.35 38.22
C VAL A 68 -10.57 8.23 38.96
N THR A 69 -10.98 9.31 39.61
CA THR A 69 -12.31 9.49 40.20
C THR A 69 -13.05 10.60 39.46
N MET A 70 -14.31 10.35 39.11
CA MET A 70 -15.17 11.31 38.42
C MET A 70 -16.51 11.44 39.16
N ASP A 71 -16.74 12.59 39.80
CA ASP A 71 -17.98 12.92 40.50
C ASP A 71 -18.92 13.67 39.54
N ILE A 72 -20.03 13.07 39.13
CA ILE A 72 -20.93 13.57 38.08
C ILE A 72 -22.35 13.76 38.60
N ASP A 73 -22.94 14.94 38.39
CA ASP A 73 -24.36 15.21 38.66
C ASP A 73 -25.25 14.61 37.56
N VAL A 74 -25.67 13.36 37.76
CA VAL A 74 -26.50 12.64 36.77
C VAL A 74 -27.89 13.24 36.61
N ASN A 75 -28.38 14.05 37.56
CA ASN A 75 -29.63 14.81 37.36
C ASN A 75 -29.43 15.87 36.26
N ARG A 76 -28.33 16.62 36.28
CA ARG A 76 -27.99 17.59 35.22
C ARG A 76 -27.74 16.92 33.87
N LEU A 77 -27.01 15.80 33.87
CA LEU A 77 -26.79 15.04 32.62
C LEU A 77 -28.10 14.49 32.04
N ASN A 78 -29.09 14.16 32.86
CA ASN A 78 -30.43 13.76 32.40
C ASN A 78 -31.42 14.93 32.20
N GLY A 79 -30.97 16.19 32.29
CA GLY A 79 -31.79 17.40 32.08
C GLY A 79 -32.75 17.75 33.22
N ILE A 80 -32.67 17.06 34.35
CA ILE A 80 -33.52 17.26 35.52
C ILE A 80 -33.03 18.48 36.31
N ARG A 81 -33.81 19.57 36.29
CA ARG A 81 -33.53 20.81 37.04
C ARG A 81 -33.85 20.66 38.53
N SER A 82 -33.06 19.83 39.23
CA SER A 82 -33.10 19.68 40.68
C SER A 82 -32.20 20.70 41.39
N THR A 83 -32.62 21.18 42.57
CA THR A 83 -31.75 21.93 43.49
C THR A 83 -30.81 21.02 44.28
N ALA A 84 -31.15 19.73 44.42
CA ALA A 84 -30.26 18.68 44.90
C ALA A 84 -29.69 17.91 43.69
N GLY A 85 -28.44 18.19 43.34
CA GLY A 85 -27.71 17.41 42.34
C GLY A 85 -27.48 15.98 42.83
N LYS A 86 -27.62 14.99 41.93
CA LYS A 86 -27.32 13.59 42.26
C LYS A 86 -25.91 13.28 41.79
N LEU A 87 -24.93 13.56 42.66
CA LEU A 87 -23.53 13.21 42.41
C LEU A 87 -23.36 11.69 42.53
N GLU A 88 -23.11 11.04 41.39
CA GLU A 88 -22.59 9.68 41.33
C GLU A 88 -21.07 9.73 41.17
N ARG A 89 -20.37 8.77 41.77
CA ARG A 89 -18.92 8.62 41.59
C ARG A 89 -18.63 7.47 40.64
N LEU A 90 -17.79 7.73 39.64
CA LEU A 90 -17.16 6.72 38.80
C LEU A 90 -15.70 6.55 39.24
N HIS A 91 -15.27 5.32 39.49
CA HIS A 91 -13.86 4.95 39.61
C HIS A 91 -13.39 4.30 38.29
N PHE A 92 -12.18 4.65 37.89
CA PHE A 92 -11.48 4.03 36.77
C PHE A 92 -10.06 3.65 37.20
N ALA A 93 -9.60 2.48 36.77
CA ALA A 93 -8.17 2.25 36.66
C ALA A 93 -7.65 3.02 35.44
N VAL A 94 -6.43 3.56 35.54
CA VAL A 94 -5.73 4.08 34.37
C VAL A 94 -5.04 2.92 33.67
N ALA A 95 -5.19 2.83 32.35
CA ALA A 95 -4.50 1.84 31.52
C ALA A 95 -2.98 1.96 31.74
N THR A 96 -2.35 0.83 32.04
CA THR A 96 -0.90 0.76 32.30
C THR A 96 -0.11 1.24 31.09
N ASN A 97 1.04 1.87 31.34
CA ASN A 97 1.92 2.46 30.31
C ASN A 97 1.30 3.61 29.47
N SER A 98 0.12 4.12 29.83
CA SER A 98 -0.57 5.24 29.16
C SER A 98 0.38 6.39 28.79
N PHE A 99 0.44 6.71 27.48
CA PHE A 99 1.29 7.75 26.92
C PHE A 99 0.73 9.17 27.18
N PHE A 100 0.78 9.57 28.45
CA PHE A 100 0.42 10.88 28.96
C PHE A 100 1.69 11.54 29.54
N PRO A 101 2.55 12.11 28.67
CA PRO A 101 3.94 12.43 29.01
C PRO A 101 4.08 13.63 29.96
N ALA A 102 4.88 13.46 30.99
CA ALA A 102 5.29 14.51 31.91
C ALA A 102 6.81 14.74 31.83
N LEU A 103 7.22 15.99 31.62
CA LEU A 103 8.63 16.40 31.67
C LEU A 103 9.01 16.80 33.09
N VAL A 104 10.04 16.15 33.65
CA VAL A 104 10.56 16.41 35.00
C VAL A 104 12.03 16.79 34.90
N PHE A 105 12.42 17.97 35.38
CA PHE A 105 13.83 18.40 35.42
C PHE A 105 14.29 18.65 36.84
N ASN A 106 15.37 17.97 37.25
CA ASN A 106 15.91 18.00 38.61
C ASN A 106 14.80 17.82 39.68
N ASN A 107 14.05 16.71 39.57
CA ASN A 107 12.96 16.32 40.47
C ASN A 107 11.77 17.28 40.56
N VAL A 108 11.62 18.22 39.61
CA VAL A 108 10.48 19.16 39.58
C VAL A 108 9.81 19.10 38.21
N LEU A 109 8.47 18.96 38.21
CA LEU A 109 7.66 19.02 36.99
C LEU A 109 7.93 20.31 36.19
N ARG A 110 8.06 20.19 34.88
CA ARG A 110 8.20 21.31 33.92
C ARG A 110 6.94 21.51 33.09
N GLY A 111 6.17 20.44 32.88
CA GLY A 111 4.86 20.47 32.24
C GLY A 111 4.44 19.08 31.79
N LEU A 112 3.24 19.00 31.25
CA LEU A 112 2.76 17.86 30.46
C LEU A 112 2.86 18.19 28.98
N GLU A 113 3.16 17.19 28.15
CA GLU A 113 3.09 17.29 26.69
C GLU A 113 1.79 16.63 26.18
N PRO A 114 1.35 16.90 24.94
CA PRO A 114 0.18 16.24 24.38
C PRO A 114 0.28 14.71 24.42
N GLY A 115 -0.84 14.05 24.66
CA GLY A 115 -0.92 12.62 24.91
C GLY A 115 -2.18 12.26 25.70
N SER A 116 -2.40 10.97 25.98
CA SER A 116 -3.63 10.52 26.62
C SER A 116 -3.42 9.37 27.61
N MET A 117 -4.34 9.27 28.57
CA MET A 117 -4.40 8.20 29.57
C MET A 117 -5.76 7.50 29.50
N GLY A 118 -5.74 6.22 29.11
CA GLY A 118 -6.94 5.40 28.95
C GLY A 118 -7.57 5.06 30.30
N LEU A 119 -8.90 4.98 30.35
CA LEU A 119 -9.69 4.77 31.57
C LEU A 119 -10.51 3.48 31.48
N ALA A 120 -10.15 2.48 32.28
CA ALA A 120 -10.91 1.25 32.46
C ALA A 120 -11.90 1.42 33.62
N ALA A 121 -13.19 1.57 33.32
CA ALA A 121 -14.25 1.77 34.32
C ALA A 121 -14.38 0.57 35.26
N GLN A 122 -14.39 0.82 36.57
CA GLN A 122 -14.51 -0.19 37.62
C GLN A 122 -15.95 -0.33 38.15
N ASP A 123 -16.77 0.72 38.01
CA ASP A 123 -18.18 0.74 38.47
C ASP A 123 -19.19 0.67 37.31
N ASN A 124 -20.30 -0.03 37.54
CA ASN A 124 -21.48 0.01 36.64
C ASN A 124 -22.49 1.06 37.12
N VAL A 125 -22.37 2.30 36.63
CA VAL A 125 -23.25 3.43 37.00
C VAL A 125 -24.15 3.84 35.83
N VAL A 126 -25.42 4.17 36.15
CA VAL A 126 -26.43 4.57 35.16
C VAL A 126 -26.22 6.04 34.74
N VAL A 127 -25.54 6.22 33.61
CA VAL A 127 -25.31 7.52 32.93
C VAL A 127 -26.08 7.57 31.59
N PRO A 128 -26.22 8.72 30.91
CA PRO A 128 -26.93 8.79 29.63
C PRO A 128 -26.35 7.84 28.57
N PRO A 129 -27.16 7.25 27.67
CA PRO A 129 -26.72 6.19 26.75
C PRO A 129 -25.48 6.54 25.91
N ALA A 130 -25.36 7.80 25.47
CA ALA A 130 -24.21 8.26 24.69
C ALA A 130 -22.88 8.22 25.48
N LEU A 131 -22.90 8.43 26.80
CA LEU A 131 -21.72 8.27 27.65
C LEU A 131 -21.55 6.81 28.10
N ALA A 132 -22.67 6.10 28.36
CA ALA A 132 -22.66 4.71 28.79
C ALA A 132 -21.99 3.78 27.75
N ALA A 133 -22.24 4.03 26.47
CA ALA A 133 -21.61 3.31 25.35
C ALA A 133 -20.08 3.50 25.27
N SER A 134 -19.54 4.51 25.96
CA SER A 134 -18.12 4.89 25.92
C SER A 134 -17.38 4.65 27.24
N LEU A 135 -18.06 4.32 28.35
CA LEU A 135 -17.44 4.19 29.69
C LEU A 135 -16.22 3.26 29.73
N LYS A 136 -16.19 2.19 28.93
CA LYS A 136 -15.08 1.24 28.85
C LYS A 136 -13.92 1.68 27.94
N ARG A 137 -14.05 2.82 27.26
CA ARG A 137 -13.10 3.35 26.28
C ARG A 137 -12.97 4.88 26.40
N LEU A 138 -13.07 5.41 27.61
CA LEU A 138 -12.77 6.82 27.85
C LEU A 138 -11.25 7.03 27.96
N ALA A 139 -10.79 8.23 27.62
CA ALA A 139 -9.45 8.70 27.93
C ALA A 139 -9.50 10.12 28.50
N ILE A 140 -8.55 10.46 29.39
CA ILE A 140 -8.19 11.86 29.62
C ILE A 140 -7.10 12.22 28.61
N GLU A 141 -7.28 13.30 27.87
CA GLU A 141 -6.31 13.78 26.88
C GLU A 141 -5.75 15.15 27.28
N LYS A 142 -4.43 15.31 27.12
CA LYS A 142 -3.72 16.58 27.19
C LYS A 142 -3.73 17.25 25.81
N LEU A 143 -4.46 18.36 25.69
CA LEU A 143 -4.53 19.13 24.44
C LEU A 143 -3.28 19.99 24.20
N GLY A 144 -3.08 20.41 22.95
CA GLY A 144 -2.01 21.31 22.53
C GLY A 144 -2.08 22.70 23.17
N ARG A 145 -0.94 23.42 23.19
CA ARG A 145 -0.81 24.74 23.86
C ARG A 145 -1.61 25.88 23.21
N SER A 146 -2.22 25.64 22.05
CA SER A 146 -3.17 26.53 21.37
C SER A 146 -4.60 26.44 21.91
N GLU A 147 -4.93 25.35 22.59
CA GLU A 147 -6.32 25.02 22.91
C GLU A 147 -6.85 25.77 24.13
N ARG A 148 -8.18 26.02 24.11
CA ARG A 148 -8.88 26.75 25.17
C ARG A 148 -8.91 26.00 26.50
N PHE A 149 -8.86 24.67 26.47
CA PHE A 149 -8.91 23.80 27.63
C PHE A 149 -7.66 22.93 27.68
N ASP A 150 -7.10 22.75 28.86
CA ASP A 150 -5.80 22.09 29.01
C ASP A 150 -5.92 20.56 28.96
N LEU A 151 -7.06 20.02 29.42
CA LEU A 151 -7.40 18.60 29.39
C LEU A 151 -8.86 18.40 28.91
N THR A 152 -9.15 17.23 28.33
CA THR A 152 -10.52 16.77 28.06
C THR A 152 -10.75 15.33 28.53
N VAL A 153 -12.02 14.92 28.60
CA VAL A 153 -12.44 13.52 28.65
C VAL A 153 -13.13 13.20 27.33
N ARG A 154 -12.61 12.24 26.57
CA ARG A 154 -13.15 11.81 25.27
C ARG A 154 -13.36 10.29 25.20
N ASP A 155 -14.11 9.86 24.19
CA ASP A 155 -14.05 8.52 23.63
C ASP A 155 -12.69 8.31 22.95
N ALA A 156 -11.92 7.32 23.38
CA ALA A 156 -10.59 7.04 22.87
C ALA A 156 -10.61 6.65 21.38
N MET A 157 -11.63 5.86 20.99
CA MET A 157 -11.75 5.19 19.68
C MET A 157 -12.42 6.09 18.63
N SER A 158 -13.44 6.87 19.01
CA SER A 158 -14.18 7.73 18.08
C SER A 158 -13.85 9.22 18.20
N GLY A 159 -12.91 9.60 19.08
CA GLY A 159 -12.52 10.99 19.34
C GLY A 159 -13.59 11.88 19.98
N PHE A 160 -14.77 11.32 20.32
CA PHE A 160 -15.92 12.12 20.77
C PHE A 160 -15.68 12.72 22.16
N VAL A 161 -15.49 14.04 22.23
CA VAL A 161 -15.25 14.74 23.50
C VAL A 161 -16.56 14.82 24.30
N PHE A 162 -16.57 14.32 25.53
CA PHE A 162 -17.70 14.44 26.45
C PHE A 162 -17.58 15.66 27.35
N PHE A 163 -16.38 15.89 27.89
CA PHE A 163 -16.15 16.95 28.87
C PHE A 163 -14.85 17.69 28.60
N ASN A 164 -14.90 19.01 28.70
CA ASN A 164 -13.72 19.84 28.86
C ASN A 164 -13.41 19.96 30.36
N ILE A 165 -12.13 19.94 30.73
CA ILE A 165 -11.70 20.08 32.13
C ILE A 165 -11.15 21.50 32.32
N GLU A 166 -11.56 22.15 33.41
CA GLU A 166 -11.18 23.53 33.72
C GLU A 166 -10.82 23.70 35.20
N GLY A 167 -9.72 24.41 35.49
CA GLY A 167 -9.31 24.76 36.86
C GLY A 167 -8.72 23.61 37.67
N ASN A 168 -8.19 22.58 37.00
CA ASN A 168 -7.36 21.55 37.60
C ASN A 168 -6.01 22.11 38.08
N LEU A 169 -5.43 21.48 39.10
CA LEU A 169 -4.05 21.69 39.53
C LEU A 169 -3.23 20.43 39.26
N TYR A 170 -1.99 20.63 38.80
CA TYR A 170 -0.98 19.58 38.68
C TYR A 170 -0.04 19.63 39.88
N ASP A 171 0.27 18.45 40.43
CA ASP A 171 1.30 18.28 41.46
C ASP A 171 2.12 17.01 41.14
N TYR A 172 3.38 16.97 41.57
CA TYR A 172 4.28 15.85 41.29
C TYR A 172 5.22 15.58 42.47
N ASP A 173 5.02 14.45 43.15
CA ASP A 173 5.98 13.95 44.15
C ASP A 173 7.05 13.10 43.46
N ALA A 174 8.26 13.65 43.33
CA ALA A 174 9.40 12.95 42.76
C ALA A 174 9.89 11.76 43.60
N SER A 175 9.53 11.68 44.88
CA SER A 175 9.89 10.60 45.81
C SER A 175 9.03 9.35 45.59
N ALA A 176 7.74 9.58 45.31
CA ALA A 176 6.78 8.54 44.93
C ALA A 176 6.65 8.34 43.41
N GLN A 177 7.31 9.19 42.62
CA GLN A 177 7.11 9.36 41.17
C GLN A 177 5.62 9.54 40.80
N LEU A 178 4.86 10.27 41.63
CA LEU A 178 3.40 10.35 41.54
C LEU A 178 2.96 11.69 40.93
N LEU A 179 2.36 11.65 39.74
CA LEU A 179 1.63 12.78 39.15
C LEU A 179 0.20 12.81 39.70
N SER A 180 -0.26 13.97 40.16
CA SER A 180 -1.62 14.20 40.62
C SER A 180 -2.31 15.30 39.81
N ILE A 181 -3.56 15.05 39.41
CA ILE A 181 -4.46 16.04 38.82
C ILE A 181 -5.61 16.26 39.82
N GLN A 182 -5.69 17.44 40.43
CA GLN A 182 -6.63 17.70 41.52
C GLN A 182 -7.75 18.68 41.13
N GLY A 183 -8.98 18.32 41.48
CA GLY A 183 -10.13 19.24 41.60
C GLY A 183 -10.73 19.81 40.31
N GLY A 184 -10.29 19.38 39.12
CA GLY A 184 -10.72 19.92 37.84
C GLY A 184 -12.23 19.84 37.62
N ARG A 185 -12.84 20.91 37.11
CA ARG A 185 -14.28 21.00 36.83
C ARG A 185 -14.61 20.36 35.48
N LEU A 186 -15.60 19.48 35.45
CA LEU A 186 -16.11 18.88 34.21
C LEU A 186 -17.20 19.77 33.61
N LEU A 187 -16.93 20.31 32.43
CA LEU A 187 -17.84 21.14 31.64
C LEU A 187 -18.34 20.32 30.44
N ILE A 188 -19.65 20.28 30.18
CA ILE A 188 -20.21 19.58 28.99
C ILE A 188 -19.57 20.16 27.71
N SER A 189 -19.08 19.30 26.81
CA SER A 189 -18.53 19.72 25.51
C SER A 189 -19.59 20.28 24.56
N LYS A 190 -19.19 20.86 23.43
CA LYS A 190 -20.14 21.37 22.43
C LYS A 190 -20.82 20.20 21.70
N GLU A 191 -20.07 19.14 21.48
CA GLU A 191 -20.41 17.89 20.82
C GLU A 191 -21.45 17.13 21.66
N PHE A 192 -21.18 16.98 22.97
CA PHE A 192 -22.07 16.29 23.90
C PHE A 192 -23.34 17.11 24.19
N ALA A 193 -23.26 18.44 24.26
CA ALA A 193 -24.45 19.30 24.33
C ALA A 193 -25.35 19.18 23.09
N ILE A 194 -24.78 18.95 21.90
CA ILE A 194 -25.54 18.64 20.68
C ILE A 194 -26.16 17.24 20.76
N ALA A 195 -25.40 16.21 21.13
CA ALA A 195 -25.89 14.84 21.26
C ALA A 195 -26.98 14.67 22.34
N LEU A 196 -26.94 15.46 23.42
CA LEU A 196 -27.95 15.54 24.47
C LEU A 196 -29.19 16.38 24.07
N GLY A 197 -29.26 16.86 22.83
CA GLY A 197 -30.35 17.71 22.31
C GLY A 197 -30.40 19.13 22.91
N ARG A 198 -29.41 19.52 23.72
CA ARG A 198 -29.42 20.70 24.59
C ARG A 198 -28.20 21.58 24.35
N ARG A 199 -28.12 22.19 23.16
CA ARG A 199 -27.00 23.05 22.74
C ARG A 199 -26.64 24.18 23.72
N ALA A 200 -27.60 24.63 24.54
CA ALA A 200 -27.39 25.66 25.56
C ALA A 200 -26.62 25.17 26.80
N ASP A 201 -26.48 23.85 26.99
CA ASP A 201 -25.78 23.27 28.14
C ASP A 201 -24.26 23.16 27.90
N ALA A 202 -23.75 23.53 26.72
CA ALA A 202 -22.32 23.55 26.41
C ALA A 202 -21.56 24.50 27.35
N GLY A 203 -20.50 24.00 27.99
CA GLY A 203 -19.74 24.73 29.01
C GLY A 203 -20.37 24.72 30.40
N VAL A 204 -21.53 24.09 30.62
CA VAL A 204 -22.13 23.97 31.96
C VAL A 204 -21.35 22.96 32.80
N ALA A 205 -21.00 23.38 34.02
CA ALA A 205 -20.35 22.51 35.00
C ALA A 205 -21.32 21.45 35.54
N VAL A 206 -20.94 20.18 35.38
CA VAL A 206 -21.71 18.99 35.78
C VAL A 206 -20.97 18.05 36.73
N GLY A 207 -19.70 18.31 37.03
CA GLY A 207 -18.96 17.43 37.92
C GLY A 207 -17.54 17.89 38.24
N LYS A 208 -16.79 17.00 38.88
CA LYS A 208 -15.35 17.13 39.10
C LYS A 208 -14.62 15.85 38.71
N ILE A 209 -13.36 16.00 38.33
CA ILE A 209 -12.43 14.90 38.08
C ILE A 209 -11.19 15.06 38.96
N SER A 210 -10.59 13.95 39.38
CA SER A 210 -9.26 13.93 39.99
C SER A 210 -8.56 12.60 39.67
N ALA A 211 -7.25 12.66 39.45
CA ALA A 211 -6.42 11.54 39.02
C ALA A 211 -5.15 11.45 39.88
N GLY A 212 -4.71 10.23 40.15
CA GLY A 212 -3.39 9.92 40.69
C GLY A 212 -2.72 8.86 39.81
N ALA A 213 -1.54 9.18 39.27
CA ALA A 213 -0.83 8.35 38.31
C ALA A 213 0.62 8.14 38.77
N ALA A 214 1.00 6.88 38.99
CA ALA A 214 2.39 6.50 39.20
C ALA A 214 3.11 6.59 37.85
N MET A 215 4.23 7.30 37.82
CA MET A 215 4.98 7.62 36.61
C MET A 215 6.27 6.80 36.55
N GLN A 216 6.66 6.37 35.35
CA GLN A 216 7.97 5.77 35.08
C GLN A 216 8.73 6.57 34.02
N PRO A 217 10.07 6.72 34.14
CA PRO A 217 10.87 7.34 33.10
C PRO A 217 10.96 6.42 31.89
N ILE A 218 10.60 6.94 30.71
CA ILE A 218 10.95 6.32 29.42
C ILE A 218 12.25 6.88 28.85
N GLU A 219 12.57 8.15 29.18
CA GLU A 219 13.77 8.84 28.73
C GLU A 219 14.44 9.52 29.94
N VAL A 220 15.76 9.42 30.04
CA VAL A 220 16.59 10.11 31.05
C VAL A 220 17.78 10.77 30.37
N MET A 221 17.67 12.08 30.11
CA MET A 221 18.75 12.89 29.57
C MET A 221 19.61 13.50 30.69
N GLN A 222 20.93 13.51 30.51
CA GLN A 222 21.83 14.36 31.29
C GLN A 222 22.18 15.61 30.47
N LEU A 223 21.70 16.77 30.92
CA LEU A 223 22.01 18.07 30.33
C LEU A 223 23.24 18.68 31.00
N VAL A 224 24.18 19.19 30.20
CA VAL A 224 25.30 20.02 30.65
C VAL A 224 25.27 21.34 29.91
N ASN A 225 25.15 22.45 30.64
CA ASN A 225 24.92 23.79 30.11
C ASN A 225 23.73 23.90 29.13
N GLY A 226 22.68 23.09 29.33
CA GLY A 226 21.52 22.99 28.44
C GLY A 226 21.73 22.13 27.18
N VAL A 227 22.88 21.47 27.00
CA VAL A 227 23.16 20.56 25.88
C VAL A 227 23.08 19.10 26.35
N PRO A 228 22.43 18.18 25.60
CA PRO A 228 22.47 16.75 25.91
C PRO A 228 23.90 16.20 25.91
N LYS A 229 24.26 15.48 26.97
CA LYS A 229 25.56 14.78 27.10
C LYS A 229 25.40 13.25 27.07
N SER A 230 24.24 12.74 27.45
CA SER A 230 23.87 11.33 27.46
C SER A 230 22.35 11.23 27.51
N VAL A 231 21.79 10.22 26.87
CA VAL A 231 20.39 9.79 27.02
C VAL A 231 20.41 8.32 27.46
N VAL A 232 19.47 7.91 28.30
CA VAL A 232 19.28 6.53 28.73
C VAL A 232 17.78 6.24 28.71
N MET A 233 17.36 5.15 28.06
CA MET A 233 15.97 4.69 28.01
C MET A 233 15.79 3.56 29.04
N PRO A 234 15.04 3.76 30.15
CA PRO A 234 14.85 2.70 31.15
C PRO A 234 13.77 1.71 30.74
N PRO A 235 13.91 0.40 31.04
CA PRO A 235 12.92 -0.60 30.69
C PRO A 235 11.60 -0.40 31.47
N VAL A 236 10.51 -0.35 30.73
CA VAL A 236 9.12 -0.22 31.22
C VAL A 236 8.73 -1.44 32.08
N ARG A 237 8.09 -1.20 33.24
CA ARG A 237 7.70 -2.27 34.17
C ARG A 237 6.20 -2.53 34.14
N GLY A 238 5.79 -3.68 33.60
CA GLY A 238 4.43 -4.20 33.84
C GLY A 238 3.78 -5.11 32.79
N VAL A 239 4.49 -5.52 31.73
CA VAL A 239 3.88 -6.30 30.61
C VAL A 239 3.59 -7.75 31.01
N ALA A 240 2.47 -7.95 31.71
CA ALA A 240 1.91 -9.26 32.07
C ALA A 240 0.39 -9.13 32.39
N GLY A 241 -0.41 -8.72 31.40
CA GLY A 241 -1.86 -8.56 31.52
C GLY A 241 -2.59 -9.09 30.28
N ALA A 242 -3.67 -9.85 30.48
CA ALA A 242 -4.28 -10.72 29.47
C ALA A 242 -5.24 -10.04 28.47
N ASP A 243 -5.05 -8.75 28.21
CA ASP A 243 -5.79 -7.95 27.21
C ASP A 243 -4.81 -7.27 26.21
N THR A 244 -3.67 -7.91 25.92
CA THR A 244 -2.78 -7.49 24.83
C THR A 244 -3.48 -7.73 23.49
N PRO A 245 -3.44 -6.78 22.53
CA PRO A 245 -3.76 -7.10 21.14
C PRO A 245 -2.91 -8.28 20.66
N THR A 246 -3.52 -9.24 19.96
CA THR A 246 -2.77 -10.29 19.28
C THR A 246 -2.04 -9.67 18.10
N LEU A 247 -0.75 -9.41 18.29
CA LEU A 247 0.21 -9.12 17.22
C LEU A 247 0.13 -10.21 16.15
N VAL A 248 0.40 -9.86 14.90
CA VAL A 248 0.43 -10.85 13.81
C VAL A 248 1.74 -11.65 13.84
N PRO A 249 1.76 -12.90 13.34
CA PRO A 249 2.99 -13.64 13.18
C PRO A 249 3.95 -12.92 12.21
N GLY A 250 5.22 -12.84 12.59
CA GLY A 250 6.28 -12.22 11.78
C GLY A 250 6.54 -10.74 12.11
N PRO A 251 7.37 -10.07 11.29
CA PRO A 251 7.48 -8.62 11.25
C PRO A 251 6.30 -8.01 10.48
N ASP A 252 5.84 -6.83 10.91
CA ASP A 252 4.74 -6.08 10.29
C ASP A 252 4.89 -4.59 10.64
N VAL A 253 5.40 -3.76 9.72
CA VAL A 253 5.74 -2.35 9.98
C VAL A 253 4.73 -1.42 9.32
N ILE A 254 3.70 -1.04 10.06
CA ILE A 254 2.68 -0.11 9.56
C ILE A 254 3.07 1.35 9.83
N VAL A 255 2.62 2.26 8.97
CA VAL A 255 2.44 3.67 9.37
C VAL A 255 1.27 3.74 10.35
N GLY A 256 1.57 3.85 11.64
CA GLY A 256 0.59 3.96 12.72
C GLY A 256 -0.15 5.30 12.70
N GLU A 257 0.57 6.41 12.57
CA GLU A 257 -0.04 7.72 12.41
C GLU A 257 0.72 8.57 11.40
N ILE A 258 0.01 9.51 10.78
CA ILE A 258 0.59 10.64 10.06
C ILE A 258 0.27 11.90 10.87
N GLU A 259 1.21 12.31 11.73
CA GLU A 259 0.98 13.33 12.78
C GLU A 259 0.85 14.76 12.22
N SER A 260 1.69 15.13 11.26
CA SER A 260 1.69 16.48 10.66
C SER A 260 2.08 16.47 9.19
N VAL A 261 1.82 17.58 8.49
CA VAL A 261 2.40 17.92 7.18
C VAL A 261 2.93 19.35 7.28
N GLN A 262 4.19 19.57 6.91
CA GLN A 262 4.87 20.85 7.09
C GLN A 262 5.57 21.30 5.80
N GLN A 263 5.54 22.60 5.52
CA GLN A 263 6.27 23.22 4.41
C GLN A 263 7.62 23.76 4.91
N PHE A 264 8.70 23.37 4.23
CA PHE A 264 10.07 23.74 4.61
C PHE A 264 10.69 24.83 3.72
N GLY A 265 10.30 24.88 2.45
CA GLY A 265 10.86 25.81 1.49
C GLY A 265 10.10 25.84 0.17
N SER A 266 10.67 26.55 -0.81
CA SER A 266 10.15 26.68 -2.16
C SER A 266 11.26 26.86 -3.20
N ALA A 267 10.96 26.52 -4.45
CA ALA A 267 11.83 26.70 -5.61
C ALA A 267 10.96 26.92 -6.86
N GLY A 268 11.17 28.01 -7.57
CA GLY A 268 10.29 28.41 -8.68
C GLY A 268 8.85 28.59 -8.23
N THR A 269 7.93 27.81 -8.81
CA THR A 269 6.49 27.76 -8.45
C THR A 269 6.15 26.69 -7.41
N GLN A 270 7.13 25.86 -7.02
CA GLN A 270 6.93 24.67 -6.20
C GLN A 270 7.28 24.90 -4.73
N VAL A 271 6.65 24.13 -3.84
CA VAL A 271 6.93 24.07 -2.41
C VAL A 271 7.41 22.67 -2.03
N GLY A 272 8.25 22.60 -1.00
CA GLY A 272 8.80 21.35 -0.47
C GLY A 272 8.13 21.01 0.85
N LEU A 273 7.40 19.90 0.88
CA LEU A 273 6.66 19.43 2.06
C LEU A 273 7.26 18.12 2.59
N ALA A 274 7.05 17.83 3.87
CA ALA A 274 7.22 16.49 4.40
C ALA A 274 6.11 16.19 5.43
N ALA A 275 5.85 14.90 5.64
CA ALA A 275 4.88 14.41 6.59
C ALA A 275 5.62 13.82 7.81
N GLY A 276 5.13 14.07 9.01
CA GLY A 276 5.57 13.35 10.21
C GLY A 276 4.82 12.03 10.32
N THR A 277 5.53 10.96 10.72
CA THR A 277 5.00 9.59 10.76
C THR A 277 5.39 8.88 12.05
N ASP A 278 4.45 8.17 12.64
CA ASP A 278 4.73 7.12 13.63
C ASP A 278 4.75 5.78 12.89
N SER A 279 5.86 5.04 12.93
CA SER A 279 5.86 3.61 12.61
C SER A 279 5.23 2.82 13.76
N CYS A 280 4.73 1.61 13.49
CA CYS A 280 4.43 0.63 14.53
C CYS A 280 4.77 -0.77 14.04
N ASN A 281 5.44 -1.56 14.87
CA ASN A 281 5.58 -2.99 14.65
C ASN A 281 4.33 -3.70 15.20
N ASN A 282 3.42 -4.08 14.31
CA ASN A 282 2.20 -4.84 14.61
C ASN A 282 2.44 -6.36 14.66
N GLY A 283 3.69 -6.77 14.39
CA GLY A 283 4.15 -8.14 14.36
C GLY A 283 4.73 -8.64 15.69
N ASP A 284 4.89 -9.96 15.81
CA ASP A 284 5.47 -10.63 16.97
C ASP A 284 7.01 -10.79 16.90
N GLN A 285 7.64 -10.48 15.76
CA GLN A 285 9.09 -10.45 15.58
C GLN A 285 9.65 -9.01 15.63
N PRO A 286 10.84 -8.77 16.19
CA PRO A 286 11.56 -7.51 16.02
C PRO A 286 11.86 -7.21 14.54
N VAL A 287 12.01 -5.93 14.21
CA VAL A 287 12.45 -5.45 12.88
C VAL A 287 13.69 -4.60 13.04
N ASP A 288 14.73 -4.85 12.26
CA ASP A 288 16.00 -4.12 12.44
C ASP A 288 15.88 -2.68 11.92
N TRP A 289 16.59 -1.78 12.59
CA TRP A 289 16.41 -0.33 12.50
C TRP A 289 17.77 0.39 12.44
N PHE A 290 18.77 -0.31 11.91
CA PHE A 290 20.15 0.13 11.90
C PHE A 290 20.37 1.39 11.04
N GLN A 291 21.37 2.19 11.41
CA GLN A 291 21.78 3.33 10.60
C GLN A 291 22.66 2.90 9.41
N LEU A 292 22.50 3.60 8.27
CA LEU A 292 23.45 3.57 7.15
C LEU A 292 24.90 3.78 7.64
N PRO A 293 25.89 3.03 7.11
CA PRO A 293 25.85 2.25 5.87
C PRO A 293 25.36 0.80 6.02
N ASN A 294 24.73 0.40 7.13
CA ASN A 294 23.94 -0.83 7.11
C ASN A 294 22.72 -0.64 6.18
N THR A 295 22.22 -1.71 5.57
CA THR A 295 21.06 -1.70 4.66
C THR A 295 19.85 -2.44 5.23
N ASP A 296 19.97 -2.96 6.45
CA ASP A 296 18.97 -3.80 7.10
C ASP A 296 18.05 -2.96 7.99
N HIS A 297 17.24 -2.12 7.35
CA HIS A 297 16.35 -1.15 7.99
C HIS A 297 15.29 -0.59 7.01
N PRO A 298 14.07 -0.22 7.46
CA PRO A 298 13.04 0.28 6.55
C PRO A 298 13.30 1.65 5.93
N VAL A 299 12.65 1.88 4.78
CA VAL A 299 12.61 3.17 4.06
C VAL A 299 11.20 3.77 4.03
N VAL A 300 11.12 5.11 4.12
CA VAL A 300 9.85 5.86 4.29
C VAL A 300 9.57 6.80 3.11
N PRO A 301 8.94 6.32 2.01
CA PRO A 301 8.36 7.19 0.99
C PRO A 301 7.16 7.96 1.53
N GLN A 302 7.01 9.24 1.13
CA GLN A 302 5.85 10.08 1.46
C GLN A 302 5.22 10.67 0.19
N ASN A 303 3.90 10.81 0.18
CA ASN A 303 3.10 11.28 -0.96
C ASN A 303 2.03 12.30 -0.51
N LEU A 304 1.62 13.20 -1.41
CA LEU A 304 0.46 14.08 -1.19
C LEU A 304 -0.52 14.01 -2.37
N TYR A 305 -1.81 13.91 -2.07
CA TYR A 305 -2.91 13.83 -3.01
C TYR A 305 -3.94 14.94 -2.79
N ARG A 306 -4.72 15.22 -3.84
CA ARG A 306 -5.90 16.09 -3.84
C ARG A 306 -7.09 15.33 -4.43
N MET A 307 -8.21 15.37 -3.70
CA MET A 307 -9.53 15.02 -4.23
C MET A 307 -10.29 16.30 -4.59
N SER A 308 -10.83 16.36 -5.80
CA SER A 308 -11.49 17.55 -6.34
C SER A 308 -12.47 17.20 -7.47
N ALA A 309 -12.94 18.23 -8.20
CA ALA A 309 -13.84 18.16 -9.33
C ALA A 309 -15.27 17.66 -9.03
N GLY A 310 -16.18 18.03 -9.92
CA GLY A 310 -17.61 17.80 -9.72
C GLY A 310 -18.26 18.73 -8.71
N ALA A 311 -19.57 18.57 -8.51
CA ALA A 311 -20.35 19.40 -7.58
C ALA A 311 -19.97 19.20 -6.11
N ASN A 312 -19.29 18.10 -5.78
CA ASN A 312 -18.95 17.68 -4.42
C ASN A 312 -17.42 17.61 -4.16
N ASN A 313 -16.57 18.06 -5.09
CA ASN A 313 -15.10 17.89 -5.03
C ASN A 313 -14.64 16.44 -4.78
N ASN A 314 -15.34 15.48 -5.40
CA ASN A 314 -15.13 14.05 -5.22
C ASN A 314 -15.18 13.23 -6.52
N GLU A 315 -15.25 13.89 -7.68
CA GLU A 315 -15.27 13.18 -8.96
C GLU A 315 -13.88 12.70 -9.37
N ARG A 316 -12.81 13.23 -8.76
CA ARG A 316 -11.42 12.94 -9.10
C ARG A 316 -10.50 12.85 -7.88
N PHE A 317 -9.45 12.02 -7.99
CA PHE A 317 -8.34 11.91 -7.05
C PHE A 317 -7.00 11.96 -7.81
N GLU A 318 -6.10 12.89 -7.47
CA GLU A 318 -4.83 13.17 -8.18
C GLU A 318 -3.65 13.26 -7.19
N GLN A 319 -2.50 12.68 -7.51
CA GLN A 319 -1.26 12.86 -6.72
C GLN A 319 -0.55 14.16 -7.08
N LEU A 320 -0.41 15.07 -6.13
CA LEU A 320 0.22 16.38 -6.35
C LEU A 320 1.75 16.33 -6.26
N GLY A 321 2.30 15.30 -5.62
CA GLY A 321 3.75 15.15 -5.44
C GLY A 321 4.14 13.95 -4.59
N HIS A 322 5.42 13.64 -4.62
CA HIS A 322 6.05 12.56 -3.85
C HIS A 322 7.47 12.95 -3.42
N SER A 323 7.97 12.34 -2.35
CA SER A 323 9.33 12.55 -1.84
C SER A 323 10.31 11.45 -2.27
N TRP A 324 11.61 11.72 -2.10
CA TRP A 324 12.61 10.69 -1.80
C TRP A 324 12.35 10.08 -0.40
N MET A 325 13.03 9.01 -0.02
CA MET A 325 12.65 8.19 1.15
C MET A 325 13.55 8.47 2.35
N LYS A 326 12.97 8.64 3.54
CA LYS A 326 13.76 8.65 4.78
C LYS A 326 14.27 7.24 5.07
N HIS A 327 15.57 7.11 5.28
CA HIS A 327 16.15 5.91 5.88
C HIS A 327 15.97 5.99 7.40
N THR A 328 15.38 4.95 8.00
CA THR A 328 15.34 4.76 9.47
C THR A 328 16.78 4.59 10.02
N PHE A 329 16.97 4.76 11.34
CA PHE A 329 18.33 4.75 11.94
C PHE A 329 18.40 4.54 13.46
N PHE A 330 17.32 4.79 14.19
CA PHE A 330 17.21 4.52 15.63
C PHE A 330 15.73 4.43 16.03
N ALA A 331 15.33 3.45 16.83
CA ALA A 331 13.95 3.25 17.29
C ALA A 331 13.71 3.71 18.75
N LEU A 332 12.65 4.48 19.00
CA LEU A 332 12.38 5.09 20.32
C LEU A 332 11.42 4.31 21.24
N GLU A 333 10.83 3.20 20.77
CA GLU A 333 9.99 2.27 21.55
C GLU A 333 8.78 2.90 22.29
N GLY A 334 7.98 3.68 21.56
CA GLY A 334 6.66 4.12 22.02
C GLY A 334 5.58 3.03 21.91
N ASP A 335 4.33 3.39 22.23
CA ASP A 335 3.14 2.55 22.02
C ASP A 335 2.01 3.37 21.38
N VAL A 336 2.33 4.15 20.33
CA VAL A 336 1.38 5.06 19.66
C VAL A 336 0.22 4.30 19.02
N CYS A 337 0.47 3.07 18.56
CA CYS A 337 -0.60 2.22 18.04
C CYS A 337 -1.49 1.59 19.11
N ASN A 338 -1.09 1.58 20.39
CA ASN A 338 -1.75 0.86 21.50
C ASN A 338 -1.74 -0.67 21.27
N LEU A 339 -0.60 -1.20 20.86
CA LEU A 339 -0.35 -2.62 20.58
C LEU A 339 0.26 -3.35 21.78
N GLY A 340 0.68 -2.62 22.83
CA GLY A 340 1.22 -3.21 24.05
C GLY A 340 2.73 -3.44 24.01
N CYS A 341 3.47 -2.49 23.40
CA CYS A 341 4.93 -2.46 23.24
C CYS A 341 5.73 -3.31 24.24
N ASN A 342 6.39 -4.34 23.70
CA ASN A 342 7.14 -5.33 24.44
C ASN A 342 8.62 -5.36 24.03
N THR A 343 9.44 -4.62 24.79
CA THR A 343 10.90 -4.62 24.64
C THR A 343 11.60 -5.80 25.32
N SER A 344 10.86 -6.77 25.88
CA SER A 344 11.45 -7.90 26.61
C SER A 344 12.12 -8.89 25.66
N GLY A 345 13.46 -8.92 25.66
CA GLY A 345 14.26 -9.79 24.79
C GLY A 345 14.62 -9.17 23.44
N CYS A 346 14.23 -7.92 23.20
CA CYS A 346 14.51 -7.17 21.97
C CYS A 346 15.54 -6.05 22.22
N GLY A 347 16.40 -5.78 21.23
CA GLY A 347 17.49 -4.79 21.34
C GLY A 347 17.03 -3.36 21.03
N THR A 348 16.44 -2.70 22.04
CA THR A 348 15.83 -1.38 21.85
C THR A 348 16.72 -0.37 21.13
N GLY A 349 16.22 0.24 20.07
CA GLY A 349 16.91 1.30 19.33
C GLY A 349 17.75 0.83 18.15
N SER A 350 18.25 -0.42 18.14
CA SER A 350 18.78 -1.06 16.92
C SER A 350 17.74 -1.92 16.20
N HIS A 351 16.62 -2.21 16.86
CA HIS A 351 15.42 -2.86 16.32
C HIS A 351 14.21 -2.04 16.78
N LEU A 352 13.09 -2.10 16.05
CA LEU A 352 11.76 -1.72 16.53
C LEU A 352 11.07 -2.94 17.12
N CYS A 353 10.80 -2.92 18.42
CA CYS A 353 10.35 -4.11 19.14
C CYS A 353 8.86 -4.47 18.91
N PRO A 354 8.45 -5.73 19.12
CA PRO A 354 7.07 -6.18 18.94
C PRO A 354 6.05 -5.31 19.70
N GLY A 355 5.03 -4.82 18.99
CA GLY A 355 4.01 -3.90 19.52
C GLY A 355 4.48 -2.47 19.77
N CYS A 356 5.72 -2.11 19.44
CA CYS A 356 6.29 -0.78 19.71
C CYS A 356 6.22 0.15 18.49
N SER A 357 6.41 1.46 18.71
CA SER A 357 6.31 2.51 17.68
C SER A 357 7.49 3.49 17.68
N ASP A 358 8.05 3.83 16.52
CA ASP A 358 9.09 4.86 16.36
C ASP A 358 8.56 6.14 15.66
N PRO A 359 8.62 7.33 16.31
CA PRO A 359 8.13 8.61 15.79
C PRO A 359 9.19 9.41 15.03
N TYR A 360 8.94 9.73 13.76
CA TYR A 360 9.70 10.72 13.01
C TYR A 360 8.84 11.95 12.69
N ASP A 361 9.19 13.11 13.27
CA ASP A 361 8.52 14.36 12.92
C ASP A 361 8.81 14.78 11.47
N ALA A 362 7.96 15.66 10.91
CA ALA A 362 8.08 16.11 9.52
C ALA A 362 9.42 16.78 9.19
N SER A 363 10.18 17.28 10.18
CA SER A 363 11.50 17.89 9.94
C SER A 363 12.60 16.85 9.82
N LEU A 364 12.50 15.73 10.53
CA LEU A 364 13.40 14.59 10.41
C LEU A 364 13.10 13.75 9.16
N ASN A 365 11.81 13.54 8.85
CA ASN A 365 11.34 12.99 7.58
C ASN A 365 11.56 13.91 6.37
N GLY A 366 11.90 15.18 6.62
CA GLY A 366 12.17 16.22 5.63
C GLY A 366 13.61 16.74 5.64
N ASP A 367 14.54 16.06 6.32
CA ASP A 367 15.96 16.43 6.30
C ASP A 367 16.60 15.94 5.00
N GLN A 368 16.97 16.91 4.15
CA GLN A 368 17.50 16.67 2.81
C GLN A 368 18.88 16.00 2.81
N ASN A 369 19.50 15.82 3.98
CA ASN A 369 20.79 15.13 4.15
C ASN A 369 20.63 13.68 4.63
N GLN A 370 19.39 13.17 4.73
CA GLN A 370 19.07 11.83 5.28
C GLN A 370 17.97 11.11 4.47
N ILE A 371 17.69 11.55 3.24
CA ILE A 371 16.58 11.04 2.41
C ILE A 371 17.12 10.55 1.06
N GLY A 372 17.07 9.24 0.84
CA GLY A 372 17.65 8.56 -0.33
C GLY A 372 16.68 8.41 -1.50
N SER A 373 17.21 8.37 -2.73
CA SER A 373 16.38 8.32 -3.95
C SER A 373 15.57 7.03 -4.08
N ARG A 374 14.31 7.15 -4.53
CA ARG A 374 13.46 6.00 -4.87
C ARG A 374 14.07 5.07 -5.91
N ALA A 375 15.02 5.54 -6.73
CA ALA A 375 15.66 4.68 -7.73
C ALA A 375 16.63 3.63 -7.14
N TRP A 376 17.04 3.77 -5.88
CA TRP A 376 17.95 2.83 -5.21
C TRP A 376 17.25 1.62 -4.56
N VAL A 377 15.93 1.70 -4.34
CA VAL A 377 15.15 0.68 -3.64
C VAL A 377 14.40 -0.19 -4.64
N ASN A 378 14.53 -1.52 -4.50
CA ASN A 378 13.51 -2.44 -5.01
C ASN A 378 12.33 -2.42 -4.03
N PRO A 379 11.14 -1.95 -4.44
CA PRO A 379 10.02 -1.68 -3.53
C PRO A 379 9.31 -2.95 -3.04
N PHE A 380 9.45 -4.07 -3.74
CA PHE A 380 8.86 -5.34 -3.34
C PHE A 380 9.73 -6.06 -2.29
N THR A 381 11.05 -5.97 -2.42
CA THR A 381 12.01 -6.64 -1.53
C THR A 381 12.54 -5.78 -0.39
N GLY A 382 12.30 -4.46 -0.43
CA GLY A 382 12.91 -3.49 0.49
C GLY A 382 14.42 -3.32 0.34
N SER A 383 15.06 -3.96 -0.65
CA SER A 383 16.53 -3.97 -0.80
C SER A 383 17.06 -2.69 -1.46
N PHE A 384 18.18 -2.16 -0.91
CA PHE A 384 18.93 -1.00 -1.43
C PHE A 384 20.43 -1.09 -1.08
N PRO A 385 21.33 -0.40 -1.79
CA PRO A 385 22.75 -0.36 -1.48
C PRO A 385 23.09 0.59 -0.32
N SER A 386 24.24 0.36 0.32
CA SER A 386 24.74 1.09 1.50
C SER A 386 25.10 2.58 1.29
N ASN A 387 24.81 3.13 0.10
CA ASN A 387 25.06 4.52 -0.29
C ASN A 387 23.81 5.18 -0.91
N ALA A 388 22.61 4.67 -0.61
CA ALA A 388 21.35 5.16 -1.17
C ALA A 388 21.01 6.64 -0.81
N ASP A 389 21.66 7.20 0.22
CA ASP A 389 21.58 8.59 0.67
C ASP A 389 22.82 9.44 0.29
N ASP A 390 23.62 9.03 -0.70
CA ASP A 390 24.82 9.77 -1.10
C ASP A 390 24.50 11.15 -1.72
N HIS A 391 24.48 12.18 -0.88
CA HIS A 391 24.29 13.58 -1.28
C HIS A 391 25.58 14.28 -1.77
N THR A 392 26.66 13.55 -2.11
CA THR A 392 27.89 14.16 -2.62
C THR A 392 27.74 14.62 -4.08
N GLY A 393 28.17 15.84 -4.38
CA GLY A 393 28.22 16.39 -5.74
C GLY A 393 27.10 17.38 -6.09
N HIS A 394 26.02 17.48 -5.30
CA HIS A 394 24.98 18.49 -5.46
C HIS A 394 24.78 19.39 -4.24
N ASN A 395 23.81 20.31 -4.33
CA ASN A 395 23.39 21.22 -3.26
C ASN A 395 21.86 21.24 -3.26
N HIS A 396 21.26 21.16 -2.08
CA HIS A 396 19.80 21.19 -1.94
C HIS A 396 19.23 22.60 -2.09
N ASP A 397 18.05 22.71 -2.72
CA ASP A 397 17.20 23.91 -2.70
C ASP A 397 16.04 23.77 -1.69
N GLY A 398 15.05 24.67 -1.74
CA GLY A 398 13.91 24.64 -0.83
C GLY A 398 12.99 23.42 -0.95
N VAL A 399 13.07 22.65 -2.05
CA VAL A 399 12.14 21.54 -2.35
C VAL A 399 12.82 20.20 -2.61
N SER A 400 14.11 20.19 -2.96
CA SER A 400 14.88 19.01 -3.37
C SER A 400 14.62 17.82 -2.44
N HIS A 401 14.28 16.67 -3.02
CA HIS A 401 14.08 15.39 -2.35
C HIS A 401 12.86 15.31 -1.40
N ARG A 402 12.23 16.45 -1.05
CA ARG A 402 10.97 16.51 -0.29
C ARG A 402 9.77 16.17 -1.17
N ILE A 403 8.56 16.14 -0.61
CA ILE A 403 7.32 16.08 -1.39
C ILE A 403 7.22 17.40 -2.19
N ARG A 404 7.65 17.36 -3.45
CA ARG A 404 7.65 18.49 -4.39
C ARG A 404 6.25 18.71 -4.95
N VAL A 405 5.65 19.88 -4.68
CA VAL A 405 4.27 20.19 -5.07
C VAL A 405 4.18 21.59 -5.69
N GLU A 406 3.43 21.75 -6.79
CA GLU A 406 3.11 23.06 -7.36
C GLU A 406 2.20 23.88 -6.43
N ALA A 407 2.59 25.12 -6.12
CA ALA A 407 1.85 25.95 -5.17
C ALA A 407 0.42 26.28 -5.65
N ASN A 408 0.15 26.21 -6.96
CA ASN A 408 -1.20 26.40 -7.50
C ASN A 408 -2.14 25.22 -7.23
N ASP A 409 -1.65 24.00 -7.05
CA ASP A 409 -2.50 22.85 -6.73
C ASP A 409 -2.92 22.82 -5.25
N LEU A 410 -2.16 23.52 -4.38
CA LEU A 410 -2.49 23.76 -2.97
C LEU A 410 -3.34 25.02 -2.74
N ASN A 411 -3.39 25.93 -3.72
CA ASN A 411 -4.02 27.26 -3.57
C ASN A 411 -5.53 27.13 -3.32
N PRO A 412 -6.06 27.49 -2.12
CA PRO A 412 -7.49 27.30 -1.81
C PRO A 412 -8.42 28.19 -2.66
N THR A 413 -7.90 29.25 -3.28
CA THR A 413 -8.66 30.13 -4.19
C THR A 413 -8.93 29.46 -5.54
N LEU A 414 -8.00 28.60 -5.99
CA LEU A 414 -8.11 27.84 -7.24
C LEU A 414 -8.81 26.49 -7.01
N ASN A 415 -8.58 25.88 -5.84
CA ASN A 415 -9.04 24.53 -5.49
C ASN A 415 -10.16 24.58 -4.42
N GLN A 416 -11.20 25.36 -4.69
CA GLN A 416 -12.24 25.68 -3.71
C GLN A 416 -13.02 24.44 -3.28
N GLY A 417 -12.87 24.05 -2.01
CA GLY A 417 -13.52 22.87 -1.42
C GLY A 417 -12.85 21.54 -1.75
N ALA A 418 -11.66 21.54 -2.38
CA ALA A 418 -10.85 20.34 -2.53
C ALA A 418 -10.38 19.81 -1.17
N THR A 419 -10.20 18.50 -1.05
CA THR A 419 -9.63 17.85 0.15
C THR A 419 -8.29 17.23 -0.19
N TYR A 420 -7.38 17.18 0.79
CA TYR A 420 -6.00 16.75 0.58
C TYR A 420 -5.69 15.57 1.49
N PHE A 421 -4.82 14.68 1.03
CA PHE A 421 -4.47 13.45 1.76
C PHE A 421 -2.96 13.29 1.72
N ALA A 422 -2.34 13.14 2.88
CA ALA A 422 -0.95 12.70 2.96
C ALA A 422 -0.93 11.19 3.18
N GLU A 423 0.08 10.55 2.62
CA GLU A 423 0.32 9.11 2.68
C GLU A 423 1.80 8.87 2.93
N ALA A 424 2.09 7.79 3.64
CA ALA A 424 3.44 7.26 3.77
C ALA A 424 3.38 5.72 3.80
N ALA A 425 4.53 5.09 3.63
CA ALA A 425 4.72 3.66 3.85
C ALA A 425 6.01 3.42 4.64
N TYR A 426 6.16 2.24 5.24
CA TYR A 426 7.45 1.72 5.73
C TYR A 426 7.79 0.44 4.95
N ILE A 427 8.65 0.53 3.93
CA ILE A 427 9.05 -0.65 3.16
C ILE A 427 10.24 -1.30 3.85
N SER A 428 10.10 -2.55 4.30
CA SER A 428 11.11 -3.29 5.08
C SER A 428 11.62 -4.56 4.37
N PRO A 429 12.94 -4.82 4.37
CA PRO A 429 13.48 -6.10 3.88
C PRO A 429 13.06 -7.31 4.75
N HIS A 430 12.70 -7.07 6.02
CA HIS A 430 12.26 -8.10 6.96
C HIS A 430 10.92 -8.70 6.57
N GLU A 431 9.98 -7.85 6.14
CA GLU A 431 8.63 -8.27 5.74
C GLU A 431 8.70 -9.13 4.48
N TYR A 432 9.48 -8.70 3.48
CA TYR A 432 9.76 -9.50 2.29
C TYR A 432 10.38 -10.86 2.65
N THR A 433 11.47 -10.86 3.42
CA THR A 433 12.20 -12.08 3.81
C THR A 433 11.31 -13.04 4.59
N TRP A 434 10.47 -12.51 5.50
CA TRP A 434 9.49 -13.32 6.22
C TRP A 434 8.40 -13.88 5.31
N CYS A 435 7.87 -13.10 4.37
CA CYS A 435 6.88 -13.56 3.40
C CYS A 435 7.39 -14.73 2.53
N GLN A 436 8.67 -14.73 2.16
CA GLN A 436 9.26 -15.85 1.40
C GLN A 436 9.32 -17.14 2.23
N ALA A 437 9.73 -17.05 3.51
CA ALA A 437 9.78 -18.19 4.42
C ALA A 437 8.40 -18.62 4.95
N HIS A 438 7.43 -17.70 5.01
CA HIS A 438 6.10 -17.91 5.58
C HIS A 438 4.99 -17.27 4.71
N PRO A 439 4.69 -17.81 3.50
CA PRO A 439 3.73 -17.19 2.58
C PRO A 439 2.32 -16.97 3.16
N GLY A 440 1.90 -17.82 4.11
CA GLY A 440 0.63 -17.69 4.84
C GLY A 440 0.61 -16.65 5.98
N GLN A 441 1.72 -15.93 6.20
CA GLN A 441 1.91 -14.92 7.25
C GLN A 441 2.51 -13.63 6.67
N CYS A 442 2.18 -13.32 5.42
CA CYS A 442 2.81 -12.24 4.69
C CYS A 442 2.14 -10.88 4.94
N ASN A 443 2.86 -9.99 5.62
CA ASN A 443 2.33 -8.69 6.07
C ASN A 443 2.64 -7.52 5.10
N MET A 444 3.66 -7.64 4.22
CA MET A 444 4.26 -6.52 3.42
C MET A 444 3.34 -5.66 2.53
N TYR A 445 2.05 -5.98 2.44
CA TYR A 445 1.02 -5.28 1.65
C TYR A 445 0.08 -4.43 2.53
N ASN A 446 0.44 -4.20 3.80
CA ASN A 446 -0.32 -3.41 4.76
C ASN A 446 0.45 -2.16 5.27
N ASN A 447 1.68 -1.94 4.80
CA ASN A 447 2.62 -0.99 5.42
C ASN A 447 2.37 0.48 5.01
N VAL A 448 1.41 0.72 4.11
CA VAL A 448 0.94 2.05 3.69
C VAL A 448 -0.24 2.53 4.55
N SER A 449 -0.24 3.81 4.91
CA SER A 449 -1.40 4.46 5.56
C SER A 449 -1.61 5.88 5.02
N TYR A 450 -2.81 6.43 5.21
CA TYR A 450 -3.13 7.79 4.81
C TYR A 450 -3.87 8.60 5.89
N ARG A 451 -3.79 9.93 5.79
CA ARG A 451 -4.60 10.85 6.60
C ARG A 451 -5.05 12.06 5.80
N GLN A 452 -6.29 12.50 6.01
CA GLN A 452 -6.82 13.70 5.38
C GLN A 452 -6.28 14.96 6.08
N PHE A 453 -5.99 16.01 5.31
CA PHE A 453 -5.62 17.33 5.77
C PHE A 453 -6.48 18.41 5.10
N SER A 454 -6.77 19.48 5.84
CA SER A 454 -7.27 20.74 5.28
C SER A 454 -6.12 21.69 5.01
N VAL A 455 -6.10 22.31 3.83
CA VAL A 455 -5.05 23.25 3.39
C VAL A 455 -5.56 24.69 3.46
N SER A 456 -4.72 25.59 3.97
CA SER A 456 -5.02 27.01 4.14
C SER A 456 -3.80 27.89 3.87
N GLY A 457 -4.00 29.20 3.70
CA GLY A 457 -2.95 30.14 3.31
C GLY A 457 -2.86 30.31 1.79
N GLY A 458 -1.63 30.28 1.26
CA GLY A 458 -1.31 30.57 -0.14
C GLY A 458 -1.06 32.06 -0.44
N PRO A 459 -0.56 32.39 -1.64
CA PRO A 459 -0.23 31.47 -2.74
C PRO A 459 1.18 30.85 -2.64
N SER A 460 1.95 31.12 -1.58
CA SER A 460 3.35 30.66 -1.45
C SER A 460 3.72 30.00 -0.12
N ASN A 461 2.85 30.11 0.89
CA ASN A 461 3.04 29.55 2.23
C ASN A 461 1.73 28.88 2.65
N PHE A 462 1.77 27.59 2.96
CA PHE A 462 0.59 26.77 3.23
C PHE A 462 0.62 26.19 4.63
N THR A 463 -0.53 26.18 5.29
CA THR A 463 -0.74 25.52 6.58
C THR A 463 -1.69 24.35 6.39
N PHE A 464 -1.20 23.17 6.77
CA PHE A 464 -1.94 21.92 6.77
C PHE A 464 -2.48 21.68 8.19
N SER A 465 -3.72 21.22 8.31
CA SER A 465 -4.29 20.84 9.61
C SER A 465 -5.00 19.48 9.46
N PRO A 466 -4.70 18.50 10.33
CA PRO A 466 -5.20 17.14 10.16
C PRO A 466 -6.72 17.07 10.34
N VAL A 467 -7.35 16.18 9.57
CA VAL A 467 -8.79 15.94 9.55
C VAL A 467 -9.02 14.44 9.81
N GLY A 468 -9.62 14.13 10.96
CA GLY A 468 -9.77 12.74 11.42
C GLY A 468 -8.49 12.11 11.97
N ALA A 469 -8.56 10.81 12.25
CA ALA A 469 -7.41 9.97 12.56
C ALA A 469 -6.73 9.47 11.27
N THR A 470 -5.55 8.86 11.40
CA THR A 470 -4.92 8.13 10.30
C THR A 470 -5.74 6.88 9.97
N VAL A 471 -5.99 6.64 8.69
CA VAL A 471 -6.54 5.36 8.19
C VAL A 471 -5.34 4.45 7.97
N ARG A 472 -5.12 3.56 8.95
CA ARG A 472 -4.00 2.61 8.98
C ARG A 472 -4.19 1.51 7.94
N MET A 473 -3.07 0.96 7.45
CA MET A 473 -3.02 -0.22 6.59
C MET A 473 -3.79 -0.11 5.26
N GLN A 474 -3.91 1.09 4.69
CA GLN A 474 -4.58 1.36 3.43
C GLN A 474 -3.91 2.54 2.69
N PRO A 475 -3.72 2.47 1.35
CA PRO A 475 -3.26 3.61 0.56
C PRO A 475 -4.34 4.67 0.38
N ALA A 476 -3.94 5.92 0.12
CA ALA A 476 -4.83 7.08 0.08
C ALA A 476 -5.90 7.01 -1.01
N ILE A 477 -5.66 6.23 -2.07
CA ILE A 477 -6.64 5.99 -3.14
C ILE A 477 -7.94 5.32 -2.64
N ILE A 478 -7.89 4.59 -1.51
CA ILE A 478 -9.08 4.02 -0.85
C ILE A 478 -10.05 5.13 -0.39
N ALA A 479 -9.57 6.35 -0.09
CA ALA A 479 -10.43 7.49 0.21
C ALA A 479 -11.38 7.82 -0.95
N TRP A 480 -10.99 7.56 -2.21
CA TRP A 480 -11.83 7.79 -3.37
C TRP A 480 -12.93 6.73 -3.53
N ALA A 481 -12.69 5.49 -3.11
CA ALA A 481 -13.72 4.43 -3.10
C ALA A 481 -14.93 4.84 -2.24
N GLY A 482 -14.69 5.47 -1.08
CA GLY A 482 -15.73 6.05 -0.22
C GLY A 482 -16.61 7.14 -0.87
N THR A 483 -16.28 7.57 -2.09
CA THR A 483 -17.05 8.54 -2.89
C THR A 483 -17.90 7.91 -3.99
N GLY A 484 -17.88 6.57 -4.12
CA GLY A 484 -18.47 5.83 -5.23
C GLY A 484 -17.57 5.68 -6.46
N ALA A 485 -16.24 5.79 -6.29
CA ALA A 485 -15.29 5.28 -7.28
C ALA A 485 -15.15 3.75 -7.12
N THR A 486 -14.79 3.05 -8.19
CA THR A 486 -14.29 1.66 -8.10
C THR A 486 -12.78 1.70 -7.87
N VAL A 487 -12.29 0.87 -6.94
CA VAL A 487 -10.86 0.71 -6.64
C VAL A 487 -10.60 -0.79 -6.51
N ASN A 488 -9.81 -1.35 -7.41
CA ASN A 488 -9.49 -2.78 -7.48
C ASN A 488 -7.98 -2.96 -7.28
N GLN A 489 -7.57 -3.67 -6.24
CA GLN A 489 -6.18 -4.14 -6.09
C GLN A 489 -5.88 -5.22 -7.13
N VAL A 490 -4.66 -5.20 -7.67
CA VAL A 490 -4.17 -6.14 -8.69
C VAL A 490 -2.75 -6.55 -8.35
N GLN A 491 -2.50 -7.86 -8.38
CA GLN A 491 -1.20 -8.47 -8.12
C GLN A 491 -0.77 -9.25 -9.37
N PRO A 492 0.09 -8.70 -10.24
CA PRO A 492 0.45 -9.33 -11.52
C PRO A 492 1.24 -10.64 -11.40
N ASP A 493 1.89 -10.87 -10.25
CA ASP A 493 2.84 -11.96 -10.04
C ASP A 493 2.91 -12.32 -8.54
N PRO A 494 1.90 -13.04 -8.00
CA PRO A 494 1.76 -13.23 -6.57
C PRO A 494 2.96 -13.91 -5.91
N GLY A 495 3.50 -13.29 -4.86
CA GLY A 495 4.70 -13.76 -4.14
C GLY A 495 6.04 -13.32 -4.76
N ASN A 496 6.06 -12.93 -6.04
CA ASN A 496 7.27 -12.59 -6.80
C ASN A 496 7.39 -11.09 -7.13
N ASP A 497 6.28 -10.34 -7.10
CA ASP A 497 6.26 -8.88 -7.27
C ASP A 497 5.10 -8.25 -6.45
N GLY A 498 5.16 -6.93 -6.32
CA GLY A 498 4.22 -6.12 -5.56
C GLY A 498 2.85 -5.93 -6.21
N ILE A 499 2.08 -5.03 -5.61
CA ILE A 499 0.70 -4.73 -5.97
C ILE A 499 0.53 -3.31 -6.52
N TRP A 500 -0.55 -3.14 -7.27
CA TRP A 500 -0.98 -1.86 -7.80
C TRP A 500 -2.52 -1.83 -7.87
N PHE A 501 -3.12 -0.66 -8.02
CA PHE A 501 -4.57 -0.47 -7.96
C PHE A 501 -5.11 0.15 -9.25
N MET A 502 -6.11 -0.53 -9.85
CA MET A 502 -6.90 -0.04 -10.97
C MET A 502 -8.15 0.66 -10.44
N CYS A 503 -8.23 1.97 -10.62
CA CYS A 503 -9.28 2.80 -10.04
C CYS A 503 -10.01 3.59 -11.13
N TYR A 504 -11.33 3.72 -11.03
CA TYR A 504 -12.09 4.51 -12.00
C TYR A 504 -13.41 5.06 -11.43
N LYS A 505 -13.86 6.17 -12.00
CA LYS A 505 -15.17 6.76 -11.75
C LYS A 505 -15.72 7.32 -13.06
N VAL A 506 -16.99 7.03 -13.33
CA VAL A 506 -17.69 7.57 -14.51
C VAL A 506 -18.85 8.44 -14.04
N THR A 507 -18.92 9.67 -14.54
CA THR A 507 -19.97 10.65 -14.18
C THR A 507 -20.68 11.18 -15.41
N ASN A 508 -21.85 11.81 -15.23
CA ASN A 508 -22.66 12.37 -16.32
C ASN A 508 -22.78 13.90 -16.13
N PRO A 509 -21.71 14.68 -16.41
CA PRO A 509 -21.68 16.12 -16.11
C PRO A 509 -22.70 16.93 -16.92
N SER A 510 -23.15 16.41 -18.08
CA SER A 510 -24.30 16.94 -18.80
C SER A 510 -25.00 15.84 -19.60
N LYS A 511 -26.30 15.99 -19.85
CA LYS A 511 -27.12 14.93 -20.47
C LYS A 511 -26.57 14.50 -21.84
N GLY A 512 -26.06 13.27 -21.91
CA GLY A 512 -25.49 12.69 -23.13
C GLY A 512 -23.97 12.83 -23.24
N VAL A 513 -23.31 13.39 -22.23
CA VAL A 513 -21.85 13.39 -22.07
C VAL A 513 -21.50 12.60 -20.83
N TRP A 514 -20.61 11.63 -20.96
CA TRP A 514 -20.10 10.81 -19.87
C TRP A 514 -18.61 11.08 -19.68
N HIS A 515 -18.22 11.52 -18.49
CA HIS A 515 -16.83 11.74 -18.11
C HIS A 515 -16.27 10.47 -17.50
N TYR A 516 -15.13 9.99 -18.01
CA TYR A 516 -14.40 8.84 -17.51
C TYR A 516 -13.08 9.34 -16.91
N GLU A 517 -12.91 9.20 -15.59
CA GLU A 517 -11.66 9.48 -14.89
C GLU A 517 -11.12 8.15 -14.34
N TYR A 518 -9.93 7.77 -14.79
CA TYR A 518 -9.19 6.57 -14.38
C TYR A 518 -7.95 6.99 -13.59
N ALA A 519 -7.59 6.23 -12.56
CA ALA A 519 -6.35 6.38 -11.83
C ALA A 519 -5.67 5.01 -11.67
N LEU A 520 -4.38 4.94 -11.97
CA LEU A 520 -3.54 3.76 -11.75
C LEU A 520 -2.50 4.12 -10.69
N TYR A 521 -2.56 3.47 -9.52
CA TYR A 521 -1.61 3.66 -8.42
C TYR A 521 -0.71 2.43 -8.30
N ASN A 522 0.59 2.61 -8.47
CA ASN A 522 1.59 1.59 -8.13
C ASN A 522 1.96 1.77 -6.65
N GLU A 523 1.71 0.75 -5.83
CA GLU A 523 2.06 0.77 -4.41
C GLU A 523 3.51 0.32 -4.22
N ASN A 524 3.80 -0.96 -4.48
CA ASN A 524 5.13 -1.57 -4.35
C ASN A 524 5.52 -2.50 -5.52
N LEU A 525 4.86 -2.40 -6.68
CA LEU A 525 5.15 -3.17 -7.89
C LEU A 525 6.47 -2.72 -8.55
N ASP A 526 7.49 -3.56 -8.52
CA ASP A 526 8.82 -3.28 -9.07
C ASP A 526 8.82 -3.21 -10.61
N ARG A 527 8.05 -4.08 -11.30
CA ARG A 527 8.01 -4.07 -12.78
C ARG A 527 7.47 -2.77 -13.39
N ALA A 528 6.76 -1.94 -12.61
CA ALA A 528 6.19 -0.64 -12.98
C ALA A 528 5.29 -0.66 -14.23
N ILE A 529 4.57 0.44 -14.51
CA ILE A 529 3.58 0.50 -15.61
C ILE A 529 4.01 1.51 -16.68
N GLN A 530 4.02 1.09 -17.95
CA GLN A 530 4.40 1.90 -19.11
C GLN A 530 3.19 2.39 -19.94
N SER A 531 2.10 1.62 -19.99
CA SER A 531 0.97 1.93 -20.87
C SER A 531 -0.39 1.52 -20.31
N PHE A 532 -1.43 2.27 -20.65
CA PHE A 532 -2.83 1.99 -20.34
C PHE A 532 -3.67 2.15 -21.61
N SER A 533 -4.47 1.14 -21.96
CA SER A 533 -5.30 1.11 -23.17
C SER A 533 -6.74 0.76 -22.84
N VAL A 534 -7.67 1.65 -23.18
CA VAL A 534 -9.11 1.55 -22.92
C VAL A 534 -9.82 1.22 -24.24
N PRO A 535 -10.64 0.15 -24.31
CA PRO A 535 -11.43 -0.15 -25.50
C PRO A 535 -12.56 0.88 -25.69
N VAL A 536 -12.89 1.17 -26.95
CA VAL A 536 -13.82 2.21 -27.37
C VAL A 536 -14.75 1.64 -28.46
N GLY A 537 -16.03 1.99 -28.45
CA GLY A 537 -16.97 1.53 -29.47
C GLY A 537 -16.68 2.12 -30.86
N ALA A 538 -16.94 1.36 -31.91
CA ALA A 538 -16.82 1.86 -33.27
C ALA A 538 -17.77 3.04 -33.53
N GLY A 539 -17.21 4.21 -33.86
CA GLY A 539 -17.97 5.45 -34.11
C GLY A 539 -18.25 6.31 -32.87
N VAL A 540 -17.71 5.95 -31.70
CA VAL A 540 -17.79 6.76 -30.48
C VAL A 540 -16.93 8.02 -30.59
N ASN A 541 -17.47 9.15 -30.15
CA ASN A 541 -16.75 10.42 -30.13
C ASN A 541 -16.11 10.62 -28.75
N LEU A 542 -14.80 10.90 -28.74
CA LEU A 542 -14.04 11.27 -27.54
C LEU A 542 -13.67 12.75 -27.58
N SER A 543 -13.66 13.39 -26.42
CA SER A 543 -13.25 14.79 -26.23
C SER A 543 -12.64 14.98 -24.84
N ASN A 544 -12.10 16.16 -24.54
CA ASN A 544 -11.49 16.49 -23.24
C ASN A 544 -10.47 15.43 -22.73
N ILE A 545 -9.76 14.81 -23.67
CA ILE A 545 -8.73 13.80 -23.41
C ILE A 545 -7.62 14.43 -22.57
N GLY A 546 -7.31 13.82 -21.44
CA GLY A 546 -6.36 14.35 -20.47
C GLY A 546 -5.48 13.28 -19.83
N PHE A 547 -4.32 13.72 -19.36
CA PHE A 547 -3.32 12.95 -18.64
C PHE A 547 -2.79 13.80 -17.48
N HIS A 548 -2.45 13.18 -16.35
CA HIS A 548 -1.78 13.83 -15.24
C HIS A 548 -0.90 12.84 -14.47
N ALA A 549 0.25 13.31 -14.03
CA ALA A 549 1.22 12.61 -13.20
C ALA A 549 1.84 13.61 -12.21
N PRO A 550 2.31 13.17 -11.03
CA PRO A 550 3.08 14.03 -10.14
C PRO A 550 4.39 14.51 -10.81
N PRO A 551 4.95 15.66 -10.38
CA PRO A 551 6.26 16.11 -10.84
C PRO A 551 7.37 15.18 -10.30
N GLN A 552 8.23 14.67 -11.19
CA GLN A 552 9.42 13.93 -10.77
C GLN A 552 10.49 14.90 -10.24
N GLU A 553 11.39 14.39 -9.38
CA GLU A 553 12.63 15.11 -9.04
C GLU A 553 13.57 15.17 -10.27
N PRO A 554 14.28 16.29 -10.49
CA PRO A 554 15.29 16.39 -11.55
C PRO A 554 16.52 15.55 -11.19
N GLY A 555 17.41 15.37 -12.17
CA GLY A 555 18.65 14.63 -11.96
C GLY A 555 19.59 15.27 -10.95
N TRP A 556 20.09 14.43 -10.03
CA TRP A 556 21.06 14.78 -9.02
C TRP A 556 22.20 13.76 -9.00
N ALA A 557 23.38 14.18 -8.55
CA ALA A 557 24.50 13.26 -8.37
C ALA A 557 24.08 12.09 -7.45
N ASN A 558 24.46 10.87 -7.83
CA ASN A 558 24.18 9.64 -7.10
C ASN A 558 22.69 9.33 -6.85
N ASP A 559 21.76 9.91 -7.62
CA ASP A 559 20.29 9.68 -7.47
C ASP A 559 19.77 8.28 -7.83
N GLY A 560 20.64 7.30 -8.12
CA GLY A 560 20.27 5.93 -8.51
C GLY A 560 19.64 5.76 -9.91
N THR A 561 19.30 6.86 -10.60
CA THR A 561 18.78 6.80 -11.97
C THR A 561 19.90 6.60 -12.99
N PHE A 562 19.54 6.19 -14.22
CA PHE A 562 20.53 6.00 -15.28
C PHE A 562 21.30 7.30 -15.55
N ASN A 563 22.62 7.26 -15.32
CA ASN A 563 23.55 8.40 -15.43
C ASN A 563 23.20 9.63 -14.57
N SER A 564 22.49 9.48 -13.45
CA SER A 564 22.15 10.61 -12.56
C SER A 564 21.37 11.74 -13.24
N GLN A 565 20.32 11.37 -13.98
CA GLN A 565 19.53 12.29 -14.82
C GLN A 565 18.10 12.53 -14.30
N GLY A 566 17.71 11.86 -13.21
CA GLY A 566 16.35 11.90 -12.67
C GLY A 566 15.37 11.10 -13.52
N TYR A 567 14.14 10.95 -13.05
CA TYR A 567 13.07 10.36 -13.85
C TYR A 567 12.40 11.42 -14.73
N SER A 568 12.07 11.02 -15.96
CA SER A 568 11.42 11.88 -16.94
C SER A 568 10.03 12.31 -16.46
N SER A 569 9.73 13.61 -16.53
CA SER A 569 8.37 14.14 -16.36
C SER A 569 7.64 14.31 -17.70
N THR A 570 8.13 13.74 -18.80
CA THR A 570 7.48 13.84 -20.13
C THR A 570 6.08 13.24 -20.09
N PRO A 571 5.02 13.99 -20.45
CA PRO A 571 3.65 13.46 -20.48
C PRO A 571 3.51 12.25 -21.42
N TRP A 572 2.65 11.29 -21.06
CA TRP A 572 2.43 10.10 -21.89
C TRP A 572 1.83 10.50 -23.25
N SER A 573 2.35 9.88 -24.31
CA SER A 573 1.82 10.04 -25.67
C SER A 573 0.46 9.35 -25.77
N VAL A 574 -0.49 9.99 -26.46
CA VAL A 574 -1.85 9.45 -26.63
C VAL A 574 -2.09 9.03 -28.07
N THR A 575 -2.55 7.80 -28.27
CA THR A 575 -2.97 7.25 -29.55
C THR A 575 -4.45 6.87 -29.47
N GLN A 576 -5.29 7.50 -30.29
CA GLN A 576 -6.70 7.13 -30.46
C GLN A 576 -6.88 6.37 -31.77
N ALA A 577 -7.52 5.22 -31.70
CA ALA A 577 -7.93 4.39 -32.84
C ALA A 577 -9.47 4.37 -32.96
N SER A 578 -9.98 3.50 -33.84
CA SER A 578 -11.42 3.24 -34.03
C SER A 578 -12.09 2.49 -32.87
N ASP A 579 -11.26 1.80 -32.09
CA ASP A 579 -11.62 0.67 -31.23
C ASP A 579 -10.90 0.73 -29.87
N PHE A 580 -9.96 1.65 -29.68
CA PHE A 580 -9.27 1.91 -28.41
C PHE A 580 -8.74 3.35 -28.30
N ILE A 581 -8.43 3.77 -27.07
CA ILE A 581 -7.56 4.91 -26.77
C ILE A 581 -6.45 4.44 -25.81
N THR A 582 -5.20 4.73 -26.16
CA THR A 582 -4.00 4.29 -25.43
C THR A 582 -3.14 5.48 -25.03
N TRP A 583 -2.66 5.47 -23.79
CA TRP A 583 -1.58 6.34 -23.32
C TRP A 583 -0.34 5.49 -23.05
N ASN A 584 0.85 5.96 -23.41
CA ASN A 584 2.12 5.32 -23.04
C ASN A 584 3.30 6.30 -22.92
N THR A 585 4.29 5.93 -22.11
CA THR A 585 5.67 6.48 -22.16
C THR A 585 6.57 5.57 -23.02
N GLU A 586 7.83 5.97 -23.19
CA GLU A 586 8.88 5.20 -23.86
C GLU A 586 9.14 3.85 -23.16
N THR A 587 9.65 2.86 -23.90
CA THR A 587 10.10 1.59 -23.32
C THR A 587 11.40 1.76 -22.54
N ILE A 588 11.69 0.87 -21.60
CA ILE A 588 12.95 0.84 -20.84
C ILE A 588 14.19 0.77 -21.74
N ALA A 589 14.08 0.14 -22.92
CA ALA A 589 15.13 0.07 -23.93
C ALA A 589 15.32 1.36 -24.76
N GLN A 590 14.33 2.25 -24.77
CA GLN A 590 14.42 3.58 -25.37
C GLN A 590 14.89 4.63 -24.36
N ASN A 591 14.40 4.54 -23.12
CA ASN A 591 14.72 5.46 -22.03
C ASN A 591 14.54 4.74 -20.68
N ALA A 592 15.64 4.35 -20.02
CA ALA A 592 15.57 3.70 -18.70
C ALA A 592 14.88 4.58 -17.64
N ASN A 593 15.02 5.89 -17.78
CA ASN A 593 14.43 6.91 -16.93
C ASN A 593 13.06 7.42 -17.45
N ALA A 594 12.38 6.66 -18.32
CA ALA A 594 11.04 7.03 -18.80
C ALA A 594 10.02 7.23 -17.66
N ASN A 595 8.93 7.92 -17.98
CA ASN A 595 7.91 8.40 -17.03
C ASN A 595 6.93 7.28 -16.61
N ALA A 596 7.43 6.08 -16.31
CA ALA A 596 6.63 4.94 -15.90
C ALA A 596 5.99 5.15 -14.51
N ILE A 597 4.85 4.51 -14.25
CA ILE A 597 4.22 4.52 -12.92
C ILE A 597 5.04 3.60 -12.00
N ARG A 598 5.91 4.21 -11.21
CA ARG A 598 6.79 3.55 -10.23
C ARG A 598 6.15 3.55 -8.83
N PHE A 599 6.73 2.81 -7.89
CA PHE A 599 6.16 2.62 -6.56
C PHE A 599 5.86 3.92 -5.80
N GLY A 600 4.77 3.89 -5.03
CA GLY A 600 4.16 5.06 -4.41
C GLY A 600 3.82 6.19 -5.39
N THR A 601 3.40 5.89 -6.63
CA THR A 601 2.93 6.92 -7.58
C THR A 601 1.60 6.57 -8.26
N LEU A 602 0.78 7.60 -8.51
CA LEU A 602 -0.57 7.53 -9.08
C LEU A 602 -0.70 8.43 -10.31
N TYR A 603 -1.08 7.85 -11.44
CA TYR A 603 -1.23 8.56 -12.72
C TYR A 603 -2.70 8.52 -13.16
N ASN A 604 -3.19 9.64 -13.69
CA ASN A 604 -4.59 9.85 -14.07
C ASN A 604 -4.75 9.92 -15.59
N PHE A 605 -5.78 9.24 -16.11
CA PHE A 605 -6.15 9.21 -17.52
C PHE A 605 -7.64 9.54 -17.62
N ARG A 606 -8.04 10.38 -18.59
CA ARG A 606 -9.46 10.79 -18.68
C ARG A 606 -9.91 11.20 -20.07
N PHE A 607 -11.22 11.16 -20.29
CA PHE A 607 -11.89 11.75 -21.45
C PHE A 607 -13.40 11.90 -21.19
N ASP A 608 -14.03 12.74 -22.00
CA ASP A 608 -15.49 12.80 -22.17
C ASP A 608 -15.90 11.99 -23.41
N SER A 609 -16.98 11.23 -23.32
CA SER A 609 -17.56 10.47 -24.43
C SER A 609 -19.05 10.75 -24.62
N ASP A 610 -19.55 10.56 -25.85
CA ASP A 610 -20.97 10.57 -26.17
C ASP A 610 -21.71 9.26 -25.83
N GLN A 611 -21.00 8.19 -25.41
CA GLN A 611 -21.61 6.91 -25.01
C GLN A 611 -21.54 6.62 -23.51
N ALA A 612 -22.52 5.83 -23.06
CA ALA A 612 -22.65 5.34 -21.71
C ALA A 612 -21.60 4.27 -21.35
N PRO A 613 -21.25 4.14 -20.05
CA PRO A 613 -20.30 3.14 -19.58
C PRO A 613 -20.88 1.73 -19.65
N HIS A 614 -20.10 0.83 -20.23
CA HIS A 614 -20.32 -0.62 -20.18
C HIS A 614 -19.09 -1.29 -19.54
N ILE A 615 -19.32 -2.37 -18.79
CA ILE A 615 -18.25 -3.12 -18.13
C ILE A 615 -17.47 -3.90 -19.19
N THR A 616 -16.15 -3.76 -19.19
CA THR A 616 -15.24 -4.39 -20.16
C THR A 616 -13.81 -4.41 -19.60
N THR A 617 -12.83 -4.87 -20.37
CA THR A 617 -11.42 -4.95 -19.96
C THR A 617 -10.54 -3.92 -20.68
N ALA A 618 -9.84 -3.10 -19.92
CA ALA A 618 -8.67 -2.35 -20.40
C ALA A 618 -7.43 -3.25 -20.40
N THR A 619 -6.38 -2.84 -21.12
CA THR A 619 -5.06 -3.48 -21.11
C THR A 619 -4.02 -2.57 -20.47
N VAL A 620 -3.24 -3.11 -19.54
CA VAL A 620 -2.13 -2.43 -18.84
C VAL A 620 -0.82 -3.08 -19.24
N GLY A 621 0.17 -2.30 -19.67
CA GLY A 621 1.50 -2.80 -20.06
C GLY A 621 2.57 -2.40 -19.05
N PHE A 622 3.42 -3.34 -18.66
CA PHE A 622 4.50 -3.11 -17.69
C PHE A 622 5.73 -2.46 -18.32
N PHE A 623 6.62 -1.90 -17.50
CA PHE A 623 7.82 -1.16 -17.96
C PHE A 623 9.10 -2.00 -17.94
N LYS A 624 9.25 -2.91 -16.98
CA LYS A 624 10.30 -3.93 -16.94
C LYS A 624 9.78 -5.22 -17.60
N THR A 625 9.98 -6.38 -16.96
CA THR A 625 9.46 -7.69 -17.37
C THR A 625 7.96 -7.83 -17.14
N GLY A 626 7.31 -8.73 -17.89
CA GLY A 626 5.90 -9.07 -17.75
C GLY A 626 5.06 -8.76 -19.01
N SER A 627 4.11 -9.65 -19.33
CA SER A 627 3.16 -9.46 -20.43
C SER A 627 2.06 -8.45 -20.08
N PRO A 628 1.43 -7.78 -21.07
CA PRO A 628 0.30 -6.89 -20.79
C PRO A 628 -0.90 -7.57 -20.11
N MET A 629 -1.34 -6.95 -19.01
CA MET A 629 -2.41 -7.26 -18.06
C MET A 629 -3.85 -6.88 -18.51
N PRO A 630 -4.88 -7.75 -18.68
CA PRO A 630 -6.26 -7.25 -18.76
C PRO A 630 -6.79 -6.85 -17.37
N VAL A 631 -7.52 -5.72 -17.27
CA VAL A 631 -8.14 -5.25 -16.02
C VAL A 631 -9.57 -4.75 -16.25
N VAL A 632 -10.48 -5.09 -15.34
CA VAL A 632 -11.91 -4.75 -15.45
C VAL A 632 -12.14 -3.25 -15.17
N ILE A 633 -12.81 -2.58 -16.11
CA ILE A 633 -13.19 -1.17 -16.04
C ILE A 633 -14.61 -0.93 -16.59
N GLN A 634 -15.08 0.32 -16.48
CA GLN A 634 -16.18 0.83 -17.30
C GLN A 634 -15.62 1.69 -18.44
N ALA A 635 -16.06 1.45 -19.68
CA ALA A 635 -15.60 2.16 -20.87
C ALA A 635 -16.76 2.43 -21.86
N PRO A 636 -16.63 3.37 -22.82
CA PRO A 636 -17.65 3.67 -23.83
C PRO A 636 -17.62 2.65 -24.98
N VAL A 637 -17.82 1.38 -24.68
CA VAL A 637 -18.05 0.32 -25.69
C VAL A 637 -19.54 0.13 -25.90
N LEU A 638 -19.96 -0.24 -27.11
CA LEU A 638 -21.37 -0.55 -27.36
C LEU A 638 -21.79 -1.78 -26.54
N ALA A 639 -22.97 -1.71 -25.93
CA ALA A 639 -23.59 -2.90 -25.34
C ALA A 639 -23.73 -3.99 -26.41
N ASP A 640 -23.24 -5.19 -26.12
CA ASP A 640 -23.48 -6.34 -26.98
C ASP A 640 -25.00 -6.59 -27.06
N ALA A 641 -25.50 -6.86 -28.26
CA ALA A 641 -26.90 -6.67 -28.60
C ALA A 641 -27.78 -7.82 -28.06
N THR A 642 -28.02 -7.81 -26.74
CA THR A 642 -28.86 -8.76 -26.02
C THR A 642 -30.20 -8.91 -26.75
N PRO A 643 -30.54 -10.10 -27.28
CA PRO A 643 -31.63 -10.24 -28.25
C PRO A 643 -32.98 -9.95 -27.59
N THR A 644 -33.57 -8.80 -27.94
CA THR A 644 -34.89 -8.37 -27.48
C THR A 644 -35.93 -9.45 -27.77
N PRO A 645 -36.61 -10.01 -26.76
CA PRO A 645 -37.52 -11.13 -26.97
C PRO A 645 -38.74 -10.69 -27.79
N THR A 646 -38.90 -11.32 -28.97
CA THR A 646 -40.06 -11.08 -29.84
C THR A 646 -41.33 -11.61 -29.18
N PRO A 647 -42.40 -10.81 -29.02
CA PRO A 647 -43.58 -11.21 -28.26
C PRO A 647 -44.31 -12.37 -28.95
N THR A 648 -44.35 -13.52 -28.28
CA THR A 648 -45.06 -14.74 -28.70
C THR A 648 -46.25 -15.00 -27.78
N ALA A 649 -47.31 -15.61 -28.30
CA ALA A 649 -48.64 -15.64 -27.68
C ALA A 649 -48.73 -16.42 -26.35
N SER A 650 -49.69 -16.01 -25.51
CA SER A 650 -49.95 -16.53 -24.16
C SER A 650 -50.33 -18.02 -24.12
N PRO A 651 -49.66 -18.85 -23.29
CA PRO A 651 -50.19 -20.12 -22.80
C PRO A 651 -50.99 -19.94 -21.50
N SER A 652 -51.72 -20.99 -21.09
CA SER A 652 -52.49 -21.02 -19.83
C SER A 652 -51.60 -21.34 -18.61
N THR A 653 -52.15 -21.15 -17.41
CA THR A 653 -51.46 -21.18 -16.11
C THR A 653 -51.18 -22.58 -15.54
N THR A 654 -50.29 -22.63 -14.53
CA THR A 654 -50.07 -23.71 -13.52
C THR A 654 -48.89 -24.68 -13.79
N PRO A 655 -48.00 -24.96 -12.82
CA PRO A 655 -47.41 -24.09 -11.78
C PRO A 655 -45.85 -24.06 -11.87
N THR A 656 -45.18 -23.24 -11.07
CA THR A 656 -43.71 -23.04 -11.12
C THR A 656 -42.88 -24.21 -10.56
N PRO A 657 -41.95 -24.80 -11.34
CA PRO A 657 -40.78 -25.51 -10.81
C PRO A 657 -39.58 -24.56 -10.63
N THR A 658 -38.71 -24.84 -9.65
CA THR A 658 -37.53 -24.01 -9.33
C THR A 658 -36.50 -23.99 -10.45
N SER A 659 -35.92 -22.81 -10.73
CA SER A 659 -34.82 -22.65 -11.69
C SER A 659 -33.55 -23.36 -11.22
N THR A 660 -33.13 -24.40 -11.92
CA THR A 660 -31.79 -25.00 -11.77
C THR A 660 -30.84 -24.29 -12.72
N THR A 661 -29.68 -23.86 -12.23
CA THR A 661 -28.64 -23.19 -13.05
C THR A 661 -28.12 -24.16 -14.11
N THR A 662 -28.38 -23.87 -15.37
CA THR A 662 -27.71 -24.54 -16.50
C THR A 662 -26.32 -23.92 -16.65
N PRO A 663 -25.22 -24.68 -16.60
CA PRO A 663 -23.89 -24.14 -16.77
C PRO A 663 -23.70 -23.62 -18.20
N THR A 664 -23.05 -22.47 -18.35
CA THR A 664 -22.49 -22.02 -19.62
C THR A 664 -21.54 -23.11 -20.14
N PRO A 665 -21.59 -23.51 -21.42
CA PRO A 665 -20.68 -24.51 -21.95
C PRO A 665 -19.24 -23.96 -21.96
N THR A 666 -18.40 -24.47 -21.07
CA THR A 666 -16.95 -24.28 -21.12
C THR A 666 -16.45 -24.72 -22.48
N VAL A 667 -15.65 -23.89 -23.15
CA VAL A 667 -15.00 -24.27 -24.40
C VAL A 667 -14.07 -25.44 -24.11
N THR A 668 -14.35 -26.61 -24.68
CA THR A 668 -13.53 -27.80 -24.47
C THR A 668 -12.12 -27.55 -25.02
N PRO A 669 -11.06 -27.77 -24.22
CA PRO A 669 -9.70 -27.76 -24.73
C PRO A 669 -9.44 -29.01 -25.59
N CYS A 670 -8.79 -28.82 -26.74
CA CYS A 670 -8.26 -29.88 -27.59
C CYS A 670 -6.75 -29.96 -27.38
N ASP A 671 -6.20 -31.17 -27.19
CA ASP A 671 -4.75 -31.38 -27.31
C ASP A 671 -4.30 -31.05 -28.75
N THR A 672 -3.15 -30.39 -28.86
CA THR A 672 -2.50 -30.03 -30.12
C THR A 672 -1.65 -31.17 -30.69
N GLY A 673 -1.24 -32.14 -29.88
CA GLY A 673 -0.28 -33.19 -30.25
C GLY A 673 1.13 -32.66 -30.50
N LEU A 674 1.44 -31.43 -30.07
CA LEU A 674 2.76 -30.79 -30.28
C LEU A 674 3.79 -31.15 -29.20
N ILE A 675 3.33 -31.60 -28.01
CA ILE A 675 4.18 -32.32 -27.06
C ILE A 675 4.06 -33.80 -27.39
N VAL A 676 5.18 -34.43 -27.72
CA VAL A 676 5.25 -35.84 -28.13
C VAL A 676 5.87 -36.65 -26.98
N ASN A 677 5.29 -37.82 -26.67
CA ASN A 677 5.69 -38.63 -25.52
C ASN A 677 5.57 -37.87 -24.18
N GLY A 678 4.50 -37.10 -24.00
CA GLY A 678 4.27 -36.23 -22.82
C GLY A 678 4.00 -36.97 -21.50
N GLY A 679 3.42 -38.18 -21.58
CA GLY A 679 3.33 -39.13 -20.47
C GLY A 679 4.30 -40.32 -20.62
N PHE A 680 5.45 -40.10 -21.28
CA PHE A 680 6.64 -40.97 -21.27
C PHE A 680 6.53 -42.47 -21.69
N GLU A 681 5.34 -42.94 -22.08
CA GLU A 681 4.99 -44.35 -22.41
C GLU A 681 5.82 -45.05 -23.50
N THR A 682 6.75 -44.38 -24.19
CA THR A 682 7.73 -45.09 -25.02
C THR A 682 8.78 -45.85 -24.20
N GLY A 683 8.86 -45.63 -22.88
CA GLY A 683 9.92 -46.17 -22.02
C GLY A 683 11.29 -45.52 -22.27
N SER A 684 11.32 -44.35 -22.92
CA SER A 684 12.52 -43.60 -23.27
C SER A 684 12.25 -42.09 -23.35
N PHE A 685 13.27 -41.24 -23.19
CA PHE A 685 13.09 -39.80 -23.35
C PHE A 685 12.73 -39.35 -24.78
N PRO A 686 13.46 -39.75 -25.85
CA PRO A 686 13.30 -39.14 -27.18
C PRO A 686 11.82 -39.09 -27.64
N PRO A 687 11.30 -37.91 -28.02
CA PRO A 687 12.02 -36.71 -28.45
C PRO A 687 12.36 -35.69 -27.33
N TRP A 688 12.14 -35.99 -26.06
CA TRP A 688 12.75 -35.22 -24.96
C TRP A 688 14.28 -35.34 -25.01
N VAL A 689 14.96 -34.26 -24.61
CA VAL A 689 16.42 -34.11 -24.63
C VAL A 689 16.90 -33.84 -23.21
N ILE A 690 17.77 -34.70 -22.68
CA ILE A 690 18.50 -34.45 -21.43
C ILE A 690 19.56 -33.37 -21.70
N ASP A 691 19.66 -32.39 -20.81
CA ASP A 691 20.65 -31.31 -20.84
C ASP A 691 21.38 -31.04 -19.51
N GLY A 692 20.88 -31.60 -18.41
CA GLY A 692 21.57 -31.68 -17.11
C GLY A 692 21.92 -33.14 -16.82
N HIS A 693 23.20 -33.40 -16.53
CA HIS A 693 23.80 -34.73 -16.47
C HIS A 693 24.35 -35.08 -15.06
N SER A 694 24.04 -34.28 -14.03
CA SER A 694 24.35 -34.61 -12.64
C SER A 694 23.31 -35.62 -12.13
N ASN A 695 23.60 -36.90 -12.34
CA ASN A 695 22.64 -38.00 -12.43
C ASN A 695 21.65 -37.80 -13.60
N ASP A 696 21.89 -38.52 -14.71
CA ASP A 696 21.01 -38.50 -15.88
C ASP A 696 19.55 -38.82 -15.49
N PRO A 697 18.58 -37.97 -15.88
CA PRO A 697 17.15 -38.29 -15.79
C PRO A 697 16.83 -39.68 -16.36
N VAL A 698 15.86 -40.38 -15.76
CA VAL A 698 15.37 -41.69 -16.22
C VAL A 698 13.88 -41.68 -16.51
N ILE A 699 13.42 -42.65 -17.30
CA ILE A 699 12.00 -42.99 -17.35
C ILE A 699 11.74 -44.04 -16.27
N SER A 700 10.87 -43.73 -15.32
CA SER A 700 10.55 -44.57 -14.17
C SER A 700 9.18 -45.22 -14.30
N THR A 701 8.92 -46.19 -13.42
CA THR A 701 7.66 -46.94 -13.30
C THR A 701 7.18 -47.09 -11.84
N ASN A 702 7.85 -46.45 -10.87
CA ASN A 702 7.51 -46.52 -9.44
C ASN A 702 6.45 -45.48 -9.02
N PHE A 703 6.58 -44.25 -9.50
CA PHE A 703 5.60 -43.17 -9.32
C PHE A 703 5.18 -42.67 -10.69
N VAL A 704 3.91 -42.84 -11.01
CA VAL A 704 3.29 -42.53 -12.30
C VAL A 704 1.93 -41.91 -12.00
N HIS A 705 1.54 -40.86 -12.72
CA HIS A 705 0.24 -40.22 -12.58
C HIS A 705 -0.80 -40.91 -13.47
N SER A 706 -0.46 -41.17 -14.75
CA SER A 706 -1.32 -41.93 -15.66
C SER A 706 -0.50 -42.89 -16.55
N GLY A 707 -1.11 -44.00 -16.97
CA GLY A 707 -0.42 -45.01 -17.78
C GLY A 707 0.45 -45.97 -16.95
N THR A 708 1.73 -46.10 -17.34
CA THR A 708 2.75 -47.00 -16.78
C THR A 708 4.15 -46.40 -16.67
N HIS A 709 4.42 -45.20 -17.20
CA HIS A 709 5.73 -44.55 -17.16
C HIS A 709 5.66 -43.06 -16.77
N SER A 710 6.72 -42.54 -16.15
CA SER A 710 6.93 -41.11 -15.90
C SER A 710 8.40 -40.74 -16.17
N ALA A 711 8.72 -39.46 -16.33
CA ALA A 711 10.11 -39.00 -16.24
C ALA A 711 10.47 -38.73 -14.77
N PHE A 712 11.73 -38.98 -14.41
CA PHE A 712 12.31 -38.64 -13.10
C PHE A 712 13.64 -37.91 -13.28
N ALA A 713 13.83 -36.84 -12.51
CA ALA A 713 15.05 -36.04 -12.41
C ALA A 713 15.45 -35.88 -10.94
N GLY A 714 16.75 -35.70 -10.70
CA GLY A 714 17.35 -35.63 -9.37
C GLY A 714 17.48 -37.00 -8.69
N GLY A 715 17.91 -36.99 -7.43
CA GLY A 715 18.12 -38.16 -6.57
C GLY A 715 19.00 -39.26 -7.22
N ASN A 716 18.87 -40.48 -6.73
CA ASN A 716 19.43 -41.67 -7.39
C ASN A 716 18.33 -42.41 -8.18
N PRO A 717 18.32 -42.31 -9.52
CA PRO A 717 17.26 -42.87 -10.36
C PRO A 717 17.18 -44.40 -10.40
N GLN A 718 18.06 -45.11 -9.69
CA GLN A 718 18.05 -46.57 -9.59
C GLN A 718 17.27 -47.08 -8.36
N GLN A 719 16.84 -46.18 -7.47
CA GLN A 719 16.07 -46.54 -6.27
C GLN A 719 14.57 -46.53 -6.56
N SER A 720 13.87 -47.62 -6.19
CA SER A 720 12.43 -47.76 -6.44
C SER A 720 11.54 -47.13 -5.35
N THR A 721 12.13 -46.49 -4.35
CA THR A 721 11.48 -45.84 -3.20
C THR A 721 11.33 -44.32 -3.41
N TYR A 722 10.61 -43.65 -2.51
CA TYR A 722 10.36 -42.20 -2.55
C TYR A 722 11.30 -41.50 -1.57
N CYS A 723 12.10 -40.55 -2.05
CA CYS A 723 12.98 -39.71 -1.23
C CYS A 723 13.89 -40.52 -0.27
N GLU A 724 14.77 -41.34 -0.86
CA GLU A 724 15.78 -42.11 -0.15
C GLU A 724 17.11 -42.10 -0.92
N GLU A 725 18.15 -41.41 -0.43
CA GLU A 725 19.52 -41.53 -0.94
C GLU A 725 20.44 -42.33 -0.01
N ASN A 726 21.35 -43.11 -0.59
CA ASN A 726 22.33 -43.92 0.15
C ASN A 726 23.64 -43.16 0.45
N SER A 727 23.54 -41.89 0.87
CA SER A 727 24.69 -40.99 1.13
C SER A 727 25.66 -40.89 -0.07
N ASN A 728 25.08 -40.62 -1.25
CA ASN A 728 25.82 -40.30 -2.47
C ASN A 728 25.01 -39.30 -3.34
N GLU A 729 24.70 -38.14 -2.77
CA GLU A 729 24.07 -37.01 -3.48
C GLU A 729 24.98 -36.53 -4.64
N PRO A 730 24.47 -36.31 -5.87
CA PRO A 730 25.20 -35.62 -6.92
C PRO A 730 25.31 -34.11 -6.63
N LEU A 731 26.25 -33.43 -7.30
CA LEU A 731 26.35 -31.97 -7.32
C LEU A 731 26.00 -31.44 -8.72
N GLY A 732 25.03 -30.53 -8.81
CA GLY A 732 24.61 -29.82 -10.01
C GLY A 732 23.28 -30.28 -10.61
N ASP A 733 23.02 -29.86 -11.84
CA ASP A 733 21.71 -30.03 -12.51
C ASP A 733 21.50 -31.44 -13.09
N SER A 734 20.40 -32.09 -12.69
CA SER A 734 19.71 -33.12 -13.47
C SER A 734 18.55 -32.46 -14.22
N SER A 735 18.56 -32.43 -15.56
CA SER A 735 17.50 -31.73 -16.31
C SER A 735 17.23 -32.26 -17.72
N PHE A 736 16.00 -32.07 -18.18
CA PHE A 736 15.56 -32.45 -19.52
C PHE A 736 14.50 -31.48 -20.08
N TYR A 737 14.39 -31.39 -21.41
CA TYR A 737 13.44 -30.49 -22.08
C TYR A 737 12.83 -31.09 -23.36
N GLN A 738 11.74 -30.49 -23.82
CA GLN A 738 11.24 -30.68 -25.20
C GLN A 738 11.01 -29.32 -25.87
N GLN A 739 11.51 -29.19 -27.11
CA GLN A 739 11.41 -27.96 -27.89
C GLN A 739 10.22 -28.03 -28.87
N PHE A 740 9.34 -27.04 -28.83
CA PHE A 740 8.16 -26.95 -29.69
C PHE A 740 7.91 -25.51 -30.15
N THR A 741 7.23 -25.35 -31.28
CA THR A 741 6.71 -24.04 -31.71
C THR A 741 5.29 -23.89 -31.20
N VAL A 742 5.04 -22.86 -30.40
CA VAL A 742 3.71 -22.62 -29.84
C VAL A 742 2.74 -22.23 -30.97
N PRO A 743 1.57 -22.86 -31.08
CA PRO A 743 0.63 -22.55 -32.16
C PRO A 743 0.04 -21.13 -31.99
N PRO A 744 -0.43 -20.51 -33.09
CA PRO A 744 -1.04 -19.18 -33.04
C PRO A 744 -2.41 -19.21 -32.34
N GLY A 745 -2.75 -18.11 -31.66
CA GLY A 745 -3.95 -17.99 -30.83
C GLY A 745 -3.68 -18.34 -29.36
N THR A 746 -4.74 -18.51 -28.57
CA THR A 746 -4.59 -18.94 -27.17
C THR A 746 -4.16 -20.40 -27.08
N SER A 747 -3.28 -20.71 -26.13
CA SER A 747 -2.84 -22.08 -25.84
C SER A 747 -2.43 -22.22 -24.38
N THR A 748 -2.60 -23.41 -23.81
CA THR A 748 -2.32 -23.69 -22.40
C THR A 748 -1.55 -24.98 -22.29
N LEU A 749 -0.31 -24.91 -21.82
CA LEU A 749 0.47 -26.09 -21.45
C LEU A 749 -0.06 -26.59 -20.10
N SER A 750 -0.17 -27.90 -19.93
CA SER A 750 -0.41 -28.52 -18.63
C SER A 750 0.49 -29.74 -18.47
N PHE A 751 0.81 -30.06 -17.24
CA PHE A 751 1.54 -31.26 -16.86
C PHE A 751 1.25 -31.59 -15.39
N TRP A 752 1.60 -32.80 -14.98
CA TRP A 752 1.63 -33.19 -13.58
C TRP A 752 3.08 -33.34 -13.14
N HIS A 753 3.39 -32.91 -11.92
CA HIS A 753 4.66 -33.18 -11.26
C HIS A 753 4.42 -33.71 -9.85
N LYS A 754 5.37 -34.49 -9.33
CA LYS A 754 5.42 -34.96 -7.96
C LYS A 754 6.83 -34.74 -7.45
N ASP A 755 6.95 -34.08 -6.31
CA ASP A 755 8.23 -33.58 -5.83
C ASP A 755 8.67 -34.33 -4.56
N CYS A 756 9.96 -34.19 -4.26
CA CYS A 756 10.67 -34.87 -3.19
C CYS A 756 11.88 -34.03 -2.81
N THR A 757 11.98 -33.65 -1.54
CA THR A 757 13.21 -33.13 -0.94
C THR A 757 13.31 -33.55 0.52
N ASN A 758 14.53 -33.61 1.02
CA ASN A 758 14.84 -33.69 2.44
C ASN A 758 15.63 -32.47 2.96
N ASP A 759 16.05 -31.55 2.09
CA ASP A 759 16.79 -30.34 2.43
C ASP A 759 15.94 -29.06 2.24
N SER A 760 16.49 -28.02 1.60
CA SER A 760 16.00 -26.65 1.66
C SER A 760 16.49 -25.82 0.47
N ILE A 761 15.65 -24.87 0.03
CA ILE A 761 15.77 -24.12 -1.24
C ILE A 761 17.06 -23.26 -1.39
N ALA A 762 17.91 -23.23 -0.37
CA ALA A 762 19.21 -22.55 -0.41
C ALA A 762 20.34 -23.43 -0.98
N PHE A 763 20.12 -24.75 -1.07
CA PHE A 763 21.10 -25.75 -1.50
C PHE A 763 20.54 -26.62 -2.64
N ASP A 764 19.31 -27.11 -2.45
CA ASP A 764 18.63 -28.07 -3.33
C ASP A 764 17.26 -27.52 -3.78
N TRP A 765 16.84 -27.79 -5.02
CA TRP A 765 15.52 -27.34 -5.51
C TRP A 765 15.01 -28.08 -6.75
N GLN A 766 13.69 -28.05 -6.95
CA GLN A 766 13.00 -28.49 -8.16
C GLN A 766 12.50 -27.29 -8.98
N ASP A 767 12.72 -27.33 -10.29
CA ASP A 767 12.51 -26.21 -11.22
C ASP A 767 11.72 -26.65 -12.47
N ALA A 768 10.80 -25.79 -12.92
CA ALA A 768 10.24 -25.87 -14.26
C ALA A 768 10.32 -24.52 -14.98
N TYR A 769 10.69 -24.55 -16.26
CA TYR A 769 10.94 -23.36 -17.06
C TYR A 769 10.32 -23.44 -18.45
N ILE A 770 9.80 -22.30 -18.92
CA ILE A 770 9.78 -22.03 -20.36
C ILE A 770 11.10 -21.34 -20.72
N THR A 771 11.90 -21.93 -21.61
CA THR A 771 13.15 -21.34 -22.12
C THR A 771 13.08 -21.08 -23.62
N ASN A 772 13.95 -20.21 -24.13
CA ASN A 772 14.14 -20.05 -25.57
C ASN A 772 15.03 -21.18 -26.13
N SER A 773 15.18 -21.24 -27.46
CA SER A 773 16.00 -22.25 -28.13
C SER A 773 17.51 -22.20 -27.82
N ASN A 774 17.98 -21.20 -27.06
CA ASN A 774 19.36 -21.08 -26.58
C ASN A 774 19.51 -21.47 -25.09
N GLY A 775 18.42 -21.84 -24.41
CA GLY A 775 18.41 -22.18 -22.98
C GLY A 775 18.17 -21.01 -22.03
N ASN A 776 18.04 -19.76 -22.52
CA ASN A 776 17.70 -18.64 -21.64
C ASN A 776 16.26 -18.80 -21.14
N ILE A 777 16.05 -18.69 -19.84
CA ILE A 777 14.72 -18.67 -19.21
C ILE A 777 13.92 -17.49 -19.77
N LEU A 778 12.68 -17.78 -20.18
CA LEU A 778 11.65 -16.81 -20.57
C LEU A 778 10.59 -16.66 -19.47
N GLN A 779 10.33 -17.74 -18.74
CA GLN A 779 9.48 -17.79 -17.56
C GLN A 779 9.93 -18.93 -16.64
N THR A 780 10.07 -18.64 -15.36
CA THR A 780 10.03 -19.65 -14.29
C THR A 780 8.56 -20.03 -14.08
N ILE A 781 8.26 -21.32 -14.15
CA ILE A 781 6.92 -21.87 -13.89
C ILE A 781 6.78 -22.13 -12.38
N TYR A 782 7.83 -22.71 -11.79
CA TYR A 782 8.06 -22.75 -10.35
C TYR A 782 9.56 -22.92 -10.08
N HIS A 783 9.94 -22.61 -8.84
CA HIS A 783 11.23 -22.86 -8.21
C HIS A 783 10.90 -23.26 -6.76
N LEU A 784 11.08 -24.54 -6.42
CA LEU A 784 10.51 -25.18 -5.24
C LEU A 784 11.57 -25.95 -4.46
N CYS A 785 11.29 -26.19 -3.19
CA CYS A 785 11.96 -27.21 -2.41
C CYS A 785 10.91 -27.86 -1.52
N ASP A 786 10.11 -28.75 -2.11
CA ASP A 786 9.04 -29.43 -1.39
C ASP A 786 8.94 -30.94 -1.69
N GLY A 787 7.98 -31.59 -1.02
CA GLY A 787 7.66 -33.01 -1.13
C GLY A 787 6.19 -33.24 -1.51
N ALA A 788 5.65 -32.42 -2.42
CA ALA A 788 4.26 -32.50 -2.85
C ALA A 788 3.93 -33.86 -3.47
N ASP A 789 2.66 -34.27 -3.33
CA ASP A 789 2.12 -35.34 -4.16
C ASP A 789 1.67 -34.79 -5.52
N TRP A 790 1.31 -35.69 -6.45
CA TRP A 790 0.98 -35.33 -7.84
C TRP A 790 0.10 -34.08 -7.94
N THR A 791 0.69 -33.01 -8.47
CA THR A 791 0.12 -31.67 -8.59
C THR A 791 0.05 -31.26 -10.06
N ASN A 792 -1.11 -30.75 -10.49
CA ASN A 792 -1.31 -30.27 -11.85
C ASN A 792 -0.91 -28.80 -11.96
N VAL A 793 -0.06 -28.50 -12.94
CA VAL A 793 0.32 -27.13 -13.30
C VAL A 793 -0.28 -26.80 -14.67
N THR A 794 -0.70 -25.54 -14.84
CA THR A 794 -1.17 -24.98 -16.11
C THR A 794 -0.47 -23.66 -16.40
N VAL A 795 0.10 -23.52 -17.60
CA VAL A 795 0.84 -22.33 -18.03
C VAL A 795 0.17 -21.74 -19.27
N ASP A 796 -0.14 -20.44 -19.25
CA ASP A 796 -0.60 -19.75 -20.45
C ASP A 796 0.56 -19.60 -21.44
N MET A 797 0.46 -20.29 -22.58
CA MET A 797 1.46 -20.24 -23.64
C MET A 797 1.13 -19.17 -24.68
N THR A 798 0.00 -18.47 -24.58
CA THR A 798 -0.41 -17.38 -25.49
C THR A 798 0.67 -16.30 -25.69
N PRO A 799 1.45 -15.85 -24.68
CA PRO A 799 2.54 -14.89 -24.88
C PRO A 799 3.64 -15.38 -25.84
N TYR A 800 3.77 -16.71 -25.98
CA TYR A 800 4.76 -17.37 -26.82
C TYR A 800 4.23 -17.80 -28.19
N ALA A 801 2.98 -17.48 -28.53
CA ALA A 801 2.33 -17.87 -29.78
C ALA A 801 3.19 -17.53 -31.02
N GLY A 802 3.51 -18.55 -31.84
CA GLY A 802 4.38 -18.44 -33.01
C GLY A 802 5.89 -18.47 -32.71
N GLN A 803 6.32 -18.47 -31.44
CA GLN A 803 7.71 -18.60 -31.02
C GLN A 803 8.11 -20.07 -30.84
N THR A 804 9.40 -20.37 -30.97
CA THR A 804 9.94 -21.72 -30.69
C THR A 804 10.64 -21.73 -29.33
N VAL A 805 10.00 -22.40 -28.38
CA VAL A 805 10.35 -22.43 -26.95
C VAL A 805 10.64 -23.87 -26.51
N ARG A 806 11.07 -24.04 -25.27
CA ARG A 806 11.23 -25.33 -24.61
C ARG A 806 10.47 -25.32 -23.29
N ILE A 807 9.78 -26.43 -22.98
CA ILE A 807 9.47 -26.78 -21.60
C ILE A 807 10.67 -27.57 -21.06
N ARG A 808 11.29 -27.10 -19.97
CA ARG A 808 12.44 -27.73 -19.29
C ARG A 808 12.08 -28.02 -17.83
N PHE A 809 12.39 -29.21 -17.37
CA PHE A 809 12.30 -29.65 -15.97
C PHE A 809 13.71 -29.88 -15.45
N LEU A 810 13.97 -29.49 -14.20
CA LEU A 810 15.28 -29.55 -13.58
C LEU A 810 15.16 -29.88 -12.09
N THR A 811 16.17 -30.57 -11.58
CA THR A 811 16.47 -30.63 -10.14
C THR A 811 17.94 -30.23 -9.96
N HIS A 812 18.20 -29.35 -8.99
CA HIS A 812 19.55 -29.00 -8.54
C HIS A 812 19.81 -29.68 -7.20
N GLN A 813 21.04 -30.19 -7.03
CA GLN A 813 21.50 -30.87 -5.83
C GLN A 813 22.89 -30.33 -5.45
N ASP A 814 23.17 -30.08 -4.17
CA ASP A 814 24.42 -29.46 -3.69
C ASP A 814 25.57 -30.45 -3.45
N GLY A 815 25.27 -31.75 -3.36
CA GLY A 815 26.26 -32.81 -3.13
C GLY A 815 26.71 -32.96 -1.67
N PHE A 816 25.93 -32.50 -0.69
CA PHE A 816 26.11 -32.85 0.72
C PHE A 816 25.77 -34.34 0.95
N ASN A 817 26.36 -34.97 1.97
CA ASN A 817 26.42 -36.43 2.04
C ASN A 817 26.24 -37.09 3.43
N PRO A 818 25.27 -36.67 4.26
CA PRO A 818 24.72 -37.50 5.33
C PRO A 818 23.75 -38.57 4.76
N PRO A 819 23.14 -39.42 5.60
CA PRO A 819 22.05 -40.31 5.18
C PRO A 819 20.71 -39.56 5.19
N GLY A 820 19.99 -39.60 4.06
CA GLY A 820 18.68 -38.96 3.94
C GLY A 820 18.69 -37.47 3.57
N ASP A 821 19.77 -36.98 2.96
CA ASP A 821 19.69 -35.84 2.04
C ASP A 821 19.33 -36.39 0.66
N THR A 822 18.36 -35.78 -0.03
CA THR A 822 17.83 -36.22 -1.33
C THR A 822 16.92 -35.14 -1.89
N THR A 823 17.09 -34.74 -3.15
CA THR A 823 16.06 -33.95 -3.88
C THR A 823 15.81 -34.51 -5.28
N GLY A 824 14.53 -34.60 -5.67
CA GLY A 824 14.10 -35.15 -6.96
C GLY A 824 12.67 -34.78 -7.33
N GLN A 825 12.32 -35.02 -8.61
CA GLN A 825 11.03 -34.72 -9.20
C GLN A 825 10.62 -35.79 -10.22
N TRP A 826 9.38 -36.26 -10.13
CA TRP A 826 8.70 -37.00 -11.21
C TRP A 826 7.81 -36.05 -12.03
N VAL A 827 7.75 -36.27 -13.35
CA VAL A 827 6.92 -35.48 -14.29
C VAL A 827 6.14 -36.43 -15.19
N ASP A 828 4.88 -36.09 -15.47
CA ASP A 828 3.95 -36.91 -16.25
C ASP A 828 2.87 -36.06 -16.96
N ASP A 829 2.13 -36.68 -17.88
CA ASP A 829 0.95 -36.11 -18.58
C ASP A 829 1.17 -34.71 -19.20
N VAL A 830 2.37 -34.43 -19.76
CA VAL A 830 2.67 -33.12 -20.38
C VAL A 830 1.90 -32.95 -21.70
N VAL A 831 0.95 -32.01 -21.74
CA VAL A 831 0.04 -31.76 -22.87
C VAL A 831 -0.07 -30.26 -23.17
N LEU A 832 -0.10 -29.89 -24.46
CA LEU A 832 -0.36 -28.51 -24.89
C LEU A 832 -1.76 -28.42 -25.51
N TYR A 833 -2.66 -27.73 -24.82
CA TYR A 833 -4.04 -27.52 -25.25
C TYR A 833 -4.24 -26.23 -26.06
N GLN A 834 -5.25 -26.24 -26.94
CA GLN A 834 -5.86 -25.04 -27.54
C GLN A 834 -7.39 -25.12 -27.48
N PRO A 835 -8.12 -24.00 -27.62
CA PRO A 835 -9.56 -24.04 -27.86
C PRO A 835 -9.87 -24.88 -29.12
N CYS A 836 -10.72 -25.90 -28.99
CA CYS A 836 -11.18 -26.65 -30.16
C CYS A 836 -11.85 -25.69 -31.16
N GLY A 837 -11.30 -25.55 -32.36
CA GLY A 837 -11.89 -24.72 -33.40
C GLY A 837 -13.29 -25.22 -33.77
N THR A 838 -14.32 -24.43 -33.49
CA THR A 838 -15.71 -24.78 -33.81
C THR A 838 -15.81 -25.19 -35.28
N PRO A 839 -16.29 -26.41 -35.61
CA PRO A 839 -16.31 -26.86 -36.99
C PRO A 839 -17.18 -25.91 -37.81
N THR A 840 -16.54 -25.18 -38.73
CA THR A 840 -17.24 -24.27 -39.64
C THR A 840 -18.31 -25.08 -40.35
N PRO A 841 -19.60 -24.69 -40.30
CA PRO A 841 -20.66 -25.46 -40.92
C PRO A 841 -20.39 -25.55 -42.42
N SER A 842 -20.00 -26.75 -42.86
CA SER A 842 -19.80 -27.07 -44.27
C SER A 842 -21.06 -26.67 -45.03
N PRO A 843 -20.96 -25.94 -46.16
CA PRO A 843 -22.13 -25.37 -46.81
C PRO A 843 -23.13 -26.46 -47.18
N THR A 844 -24.26 -26.50 -46.47
CA THR A 844 -25.32 -27.48 -46.67
C THR A 844 -25.70 -27.49 -48.15
N PRO A 845 -25.55 -28.63 -48.86
CA PRO A 845 -25.78 -28.67 -50.30
C PRO A 845 -27.23 -28.29 -50.59
N THR A 846 -27.41 -27.28 -51.44
CA THR A 846 -28.74 -26.77 -51.80
C THR A 846 -29.60 -27.92 -52.34
N ALA A 847 -30.76 -28.13 -51.72
CA ALA A 847 -31.65 -29.22 -52.08
C ALA A 847 -32.16 -29.07 -53.53
N THR A 848 -31.54 -29.83 -54.44
CA THR A 848 -32.01 -29.94 -55.83
C THR A 848 -33.37 -30.64 -55.81
N ALA A 849 -34.35 -30.06 -56.52
CA ALA A 849 -35.73 -30.56 -56.52
C ALA A 849 -35.79 -32.01 -57.04
N THR A 850 -36.19 -32.94 -56.17
CA THR A 850 -36.39 -34.35 -56.55
C THR A 850 -37.69 -34.48 -57.33
N ALA A 851 -37.61 -34.98 -58.56
CA ALA A 851 -38.78 -35.18 -59.41
C ALA A 851 -39.65 -36.37 -58.94
N THR A 852 -40.97 -36.24 -59.05
CA THR A 852 -41.93 -37.29 -58.74
C THR A 852 -41.76 -38.50 -59.66
N ALA A 853 -41.74 -39.71 -59.10
CA ALA A 853 -41.53 -40.94 -59.85
C ALA A 853 -42.75 -41.36 -60.71
N THR A 854 -42.49 -42.02 -61.83
CA THR A 854 -43.46 -42.72 -62.71
C THR A 854 -42.72 -43.91 -63.37
N PRO A 855 -43.34 -45.09 -63.58
CA PRO A 855 -42.61 -46.37 -63.48
C PRO A 855 -41.95 -46.93 -64.76
N THR A 856 -41.20 -48.01 -64.54
CA THR A 856 -40.29 -48.74 -65.46
C THR A 856 -40.98 -49.75 -66.39
N ALA A 857 -40.53 -49.92 -67.66
CA ALA A 857 -40.15 -51.22 -68.29
C ALA A 857 -39.83 -51.20 -69.83
N SER A 858 -38.75 -51.90 -70.19
CA SER A 858 -38.45 -52.70 -71.43
C SER A 858 -38.63 -52.21 -72.89
N ALA A 859 -37.47 -51.85 -73.49
CA ALA A 859 -36.70 -52.62 -74.52
C ALA A 859 -37.13 -52.80 -76.02
N THR A 860 -36.09 -52.95 -76.88
CA THR A 860 -36.01 -53.53 -78.26
C THR A 860 -36.64 -52.74 -79.45
N SER A 861 -36.03 -52.53 -80.66
CA SER A 861 -34.63 -52.67 -81.17
C SER A 861 -34.44 -52.25 -82.68
N THR A 862 -33.26 -51.70 -83.07
CA THR A 862 -32.56 -51.86 -84.39
C THR A 862 -33.15 -51.18 -85.68
N PRO A 863 -32.44 -50.83 -86.81
CA PRO A 863 -30.98 -50.71 -87.17
C PRO A 863 -30.47 -49.34 -87.81
N THR A 864 -29.13 -49.21 -87.95
CA THR A 864 -28.19 -48.44 -88.88
C THR A 864 -28.70 -47.38 -89.91
N ALA A 865 -28.13 -46.15 -90.03
CA ALA A 865 -26.99 -45.69 -90.92
C ALA A 865 -26.63 -44.16 -90.68
N THR A 866 -25.51 -43.47 -91.05
CA THR A 866 -24.28 -43.63 -91.90
C THR A 866 -24.37 -43.07 -93.36
N PRO A 867 -23.40 -42.30 -94.00
CA PRO A 867 -22.15 -41.61 -93.54
C PRO A 867 -21.84 -40.14 -94.06
N THR A 868 -20.74 -39.52 -93.53
CA THR A 868 -19.83 -38.43 -94.08
C THR A 868 -20.34 -36.98 -94.30
N PRO A 869 -19.47 -35.92 -94.36
CA PRO A 869 -17.97 -35.77 -94.25
C PRO A 869 -17.51 -35.07 -92.92
N ASN A 870 -16.25 -34.70 -92.55
CA ASN A 870 -14.88 -34.50 -93.14
C ASN A 870 -14.57 -33.05 -93.70
N ALA A 871 -13.41 -32.36 -93.55
CA ALA A 871 -12.06 -32.63 -92.98
C ALA A 871 -11.20 -31.34 -92.65
N THR A 872 -10.01 -31.48 -92.00
CA THR A 872 -8.83 -30.52 -91.91
C THR A 872 -8.97 -29.18 -91.10
N LEU A 873 -7.95 -28.34 -90.76
CA LEU A 873 -6.48 -28.18 -91.08
C LEU A 873 -5.65 -27.55 -89.89
N THR A 874 -4.44 -26.98 -90.13
CA THR A 874 -3.37 -26.50 -89.16
C THR A 874 -2.41 -25.43 -89.82
N PRO A 875 -1.33 -24.82 -89.24
CA PRO A 875 -0.90 -24.40 -87.86
C PRO A 875 -0.26 -22.94 -87.77
N ARG A 876 0.63 -22.65 -86.77
CA ARG A 876 1.65 -21.55 -86.58
C ARG A 876 1.28 -20.33 -85.65
N PRO A 877 2.22 -19.44 -85.17
CA PRO A 877 2.40 -19.20 -83.72
C PRO A 877 2.57 -17.72 -83.22
N THR A 878 2.92 -17.59 -81.93
CA THR A 878 3.04 -16.40 -81.02
C THR A 878 4.05 -15.30 -81.37
N PRO A 879 3.83 -14.07 -80.85
CA PRO A 879 4.91 -13.23 -80.26
C PRO A 879 4.55 -12.59 -78.88
N THR A 880 5.54 -12.02 -78.17
CA THR A 880 5.42 -11.61 -76.74
C THR A 880 5.99 -10.22 -76.43
N ALA A 881 5.40 -9.51 -75.46
CA ALA A 881 5.96 -8.33 -74.75
C ALA A 881 5.17 -8.14 -73.42
N ARG A 882 5.53 -7.38 -72.38
CA ARG A 882 6.72 -6.78 -71.70
C ARG A 882 6.09 -5.70 -70.74
N PRO A 883 6.66 -5.30 -69.59
CA PRO A 883 5.84 -4.89 -68.43
C PRO A 883 5.72 -3.37 -68.15
N SER A 884 4.82 -3.02 -67.22
CA SER A 884 4.42 -1.67 -66.78
C SER A 884 5.42 -0.93 -65.86
N PRO A 885 5.40 0.42 -65.83
CA PRO A 885 6.19 1.27 -64.91
C PRO A 885 5.38 1.78 -63.69
N ILE A 886 6.05 2.57 -62.83
CA ILE A 886 5.58 3.10 -61.52
C ILE A 886 5.32 4.63 -61.60
N GLU A 887 4.37 5.16 -60.82
CA GLU A 887 4.08 6.62 -60.72
C GLU A 887 4.41 7.27 -59.36
N ARG A 888 4.91 8.52 -59.41
CA ARG A 888 4.89 9.57 -58.36
C ARG A 888 5.49 10.87 -58.95
N PRO A 889 5.28 12.07 -58.36
CA PRO A 889 4.12 12.59 -57.61
C PRO A 889 3.50 13.82 -58.32
N ARG A 890 2.44 14.41 -57.74
CA ARG A 890 1.71 15.59 -58.28
C ARG A 890 1.96 16.87 -57.47
N PRO A 891 2.01 18.05 -58.11
CA PRO A 891 1.44 19.27 -57.53
C PRO A 891 0.55 20.12 -58.50
N THR A 892 -0.66 20.47 -58.03
CA THR A 892 -1.27 21.84 -57.87
C THR A 892 -0.93 23.01 -58.85
N PRO A 893 -1.84 24.01 -59.08
CA PRO A 893 -3.24 23.94 -59.57
C PRO A 893 -3.66 25.09 -60.58
N ALA A 894 -4.97 25.16 -60.91
CA ALA A 894 -5.78 26.40 -61.15
C ALA A 894 -5.71 27.16 -62.51
N PRO A 895 -6.73 27.98 -62.90
CA PRO A 895 -8.17 27.92 -62.57
C PRO A 895 -9.17 28.27 -63.73
N ARG A 896 -10.49 28.13 -63.42
CA ARG A 896 -11.68 28.82 -64.02
C ARG A 896 -12.11 28.44 -65.46
N PRO A 897 -13.36 28.79 -65.87
CA PRO A 897 -14.46 29.43 -65.10
C PRO A 897 -15.05 28.55 -64.00
#